data_AF-A0A931ND04-F1
#
_entry.id   AF-A0A931ND04-F1
#
_cell.length_a   1.000
_cell.length_b   1.000
_cell.length_c   1.000
_cell.angle_alpha   90.00
_cell.angle_beta   90.00
_cell.angle_gamma   90.00
#
_symmetry.space_group_name_H-M   'P 1'
#
loop_
_entity.id
_entity.type
_entity.pdbx_description
1 polymer ?
#
loop_
_entity_poly.entity_id
_entity_poly.type
_entity_poly.pdbx_seq_one_letter_code
_entity_poly.pdbx_strand_id
1 'polypeptide(L)'
;MAGIGFELRKLFREQGLINNVKAYAYSSLTTVGPMILCMFLIIALQRIMDFYSSSYMEWELYIATVSYCFVFSIIFTSGISLVLTRYIADMIYEKKYDRLMSSFYGALAIMLPICAIIAWLFLKEVDAGLAYKFAAYLFFMELIVIWLQGVYLSALKDYMRIVRGFIIGSAAALLSGWMLFLFTDLQHTTAALLGIDIGFFIIVVLSFHHFEQKFPKANKQLLFSFIQYFKRYSSLFFAGCFVYSGVYLHNFVYWLGPDGEEIAGRFLVMSYYDLPVFYAFMSVMPTLVTFVVSVETSFYEKFRTYYLHITNGGTIQDIQTAKKKMQNTLVKEISFLMEVQLLFTVMAIALGIKFFPSIGFTMAQLDLFSILTLAYFLFIIMFVLVHVLMYFDDRKGVVVIGAIFVLLNITLSYWMMMLDYDGLGMFLASFITLVAVIVRLLYVLRNIDYFTFCSQPINQSKKSKEKSFLLKPGKAVSVLLIMTLLLSACLGESESGSQSSDIKVNNESTSAMGLGVSSQLIEDKRLYERDDDRSLKTVYVTILPDKSGSEKTLDWYGLNRLPDKSEDKSLSIIMQEGSAQGAGPAQGMFGYGTTKANGSITLRGRTAWYAPQKSYRIKLHDEAGQWLDQTSFNLNKHNNDDAKFANKLSFDLFETIPNISSLRTQFVNLFVKDLSNGEKDANFVDYGLFTHIEQPNKQFLKAHMLDPNGHLYKASFFEFDRYPDQIKSHNDPNYKKSEFETLLEIKGREEHDKLIGMLDDLNNSQIPIDEVIEKHFDLDNFLTWTAANILMDNMDTDTSNYFLYSPLNSNKWYFLPWDYDGGWEIERHAEDSETTRNGISRYWNSKLHKRYFRTLDNVDKLKVKMDELSKIINKENISKMIKNYRPVVEPFLYRDPDIKYLPVANSEYESVIQRFINTPEKSFKRFIEDIERPKPFFQGEVIQSGNELRFNWDMSYDLQGDDLSYDIDVAKDPLFTQIVVQEKELTETKWTTDKVSPGIYYWRVTARDSHGSSNVSFDYYLDPEGDFYYGMREFEVQ
;
A
#
# COMPACT_ATOMS: atom_id res chain seq x y z
N MET A 1 9.08 3.46 -12.39
CA MET A 1 7.80 3.09 -13.01
C MET A 1 7.27 1.84 -12.33
N ALA A 2 6.37 1.98 -11.35
CA ALA A 2 5.62 0.85 -10.78
C ALA A 2 4.20 1.35 -10.51
N GLY A 3 3.40 1.36 -11.59
CA GLY A 3 2.17 2.16 -11.70
C GLY A 3 0.88 1.34 -11.78
N ILE A 4 0.82 0.35 -12.68
CA ILE A 4 -0.40 -0.43 -12.97
C ILE A 4 -0.31 -1.92 -12.64
N GLY A 5 0.86 -2.40 -12.20
CA GLY A 5 1.10 -3.83 -12.04
C GLY A 5 0.10 -4.54 -11.13
N PHE A 6 -0.55 -3.87 -10.17
CA PHE A 6 -1.58 -4.50 -9.34
C PHE A 6 -2.88 -4.79 -10.12
N GLU A 7 -3.38 -3.85 -10.92
CA GLU A 7 -4.58 -4.04 -11.74
C GLU A 7 -4.33 -5.00 -12.89
N LEU A 8 -3.17 -4.90 -13.55
CA LEU A 8 -2.77 -5.87 -14.58
C LEU A 8 -2.65 -7.29 -14.00
N ARG A 9 -2.02 -7.45 -12.82
CA ARG A 9 -1.94 -8.76 -12.15
C ARG A 9 -3.31 -9.31 -11.77
N LYS A 10 -4.27 -8.45 -11.39
CA LYS A 10 -5.66 -8.86 -11.14
C LYS A 10 -6.30 -9.40 -12.41
N LEU A 11 -6.17 -8.69 -13.53
CA LEU A 11 -6.74 -9.09 -14.83
C LEU A 11 -6.08 -10.35 -15.41
N PHE A 12 -4.78 -10.53 -15.23
CA PHE A 12 -4.05 -11.74 -15.64
C PHE A 12 -4.23 -12.94 -14.68
N ARG A 13 -4.85 -12.75 -13.50
CA ARG A 13 -5.12 -13.83 -12.53
C ARG A 13 -6.34 -14.67 -12.89
N GLU A 14 -7.28 -14.13 -13.66
CA GLU A 14 -8.48 -14.85 -14.10
C GLU A 14 -8.14 -15.73 -15.32
N GLN A 15 -8.19 -17.06 -15.17
CA GLN A 15 -7.83 -17.98 -16.25
C GLN A 15 -8.82 -17.89 -17.44
N GLY A 16 -8.30 -17.70 -18.65
CA GLY A 16 -9.07 -17.76 -19.90
C GLY A 16 -8.50 -16.85 -21.00
N LEU A 17 -8.63 -17.26 -22.26
CA LEU A 17 -8.21 -16.48 -23.44
C LEU A 17 -8.84 -15.08 -23.45
N ILE A 18 -10.11 -14.96 -23.07
CA ILE A 18 -10.85 -13.69 -23.03
C ILE A 18 -10.29 -12.75 -21.96
N ASN A 19 -9.88 -13.26 -20.80
CA ASN A 19 -9.35 -12.44 -19.72
C ASN A 19 -7.93 -11.98 -20.00
N ASN A 20 -7.11 -12.82 -20.65
CA ASN A 20 -5.83 -12.38 -21.21
C ASN A 20 -6.05 -11.26 -22.25
N VAL A 21 -7.01 -11.40 -23.15
CA VAL A 21 -7.36 -10.34 -24.12
C VAL A 21 -7.81 -9.06 -23.40
N LYS A 22 -8.64 -9.15 -22.34
CA LYS A 22 -9.03 -7.99 -21.53
C LYS A 22 -7.84 -7.33 -20.84
N ALA A 23 -6.91 -8.11 -20.29
CA ALA A 23 -5.71 -7.60 -19.63
C ALA A 23 -4.78 -6.87 -20.62
N TYR A 24 -4.55 -7.46 -21.80
CA TYR A 24 -3.82 -6.82 -22.88
C TYR A 24 -4.55 -5.59 -23.43
N ALA A 25 -5.88 -5.62 -23.56
CA ALA A 25 -6.67 -4.47 -23.98
C ALA A 25 -6.59 -3.31 -22.97
N TYR A 26 -6.67 -3.61 -21.67
CA TYR A 26 -6.50 -2.62 -20.61
C TYR A 26 -5.09 -2.03 -20.61
N SER A 27 -4.05 -2.86 -20.74
CA SER A 27 -2.67 -2.38 -20.85
C SER A 27 -2.44 -1.55 -22.11
N SER A 28 -3.04 -1.95 -23.23
CA SER A 28 -2.97 -1.19 -24.48
C SER A 28 -3.62 0.17 -24.33
N LEU A 29 -4.81 0.21 -23.76
CA LEU A 29 -5.57 1.45 -23.54
C LEU A 29 -4.82 2.44 -22.63
N THR A 30 -4.14 1.95 -21.61
CA THR A 30 -3.39 2.79 -20.67
C THR A 30 -1.99 3.18 -21.17
N THR A 31 -1.33 2.35 -21.98
CA THR A 31 0.05 2.59 -22.44
C THR A 31 0.11 3.40 -23.74
N VAL A 32 -0.66 3.00 -24.76
CA VAL A 32 -0.64 3.62 -26.10
C VAL A 32 -1.95 4.33 -26.44
N GLY A 33 -2.99 4.21 -25.61
CA GLY A 33 -4.30 4.82 -25.86
C GLY A 33 -4.27 6.33 -26.11
N PRO A 34 -3.61 7.16 -25.28
CA PRO A 34 -3.50 8.60 -25.55
C PRO A 34 -2.86 8.91 -26.92
N MET A 35 -1.82 8.17 -27.31
CA MET A 35 -1.17 8.33 -28.60
C MET A 35 -2.10 7.95 -29.76
N ILE A 36 -2.82 6.82 -29.65
CA ILE A 36 -3.80 6.38 -30.66
C ILE A 36 -4.94 7.40 -30.80
N LEU A 37 -5.41 7.97 -29.69
CA LEU A 37 -6.44 9.01 -29.70
C LEU A 37 -5.96 10.30 -30.38
N CYS A 38 -4.73 10.73 -30.12
CA CYS A 38 -4.13 11.87 -30.82
C CYS A 38 -3.97 11.60 -32.32
N MET A 39 -3.48 10.43 -32.71
CA MET A 39 -3.37 10.05 -34.14
C MET A 39 -4.74 10.04 -34.82
N PHE A 40 -5.75 9.46 -34.17
CA PHE A 40 -7.13 9.48 -34.67
C PHE A 40 -7.65 10.90 -34.82
N LEU A 41 -7.44 11.76 -33.82
CA LEU A 41 -7.85 13.17 -33.86
C LEU A 41 -7.24 13.91 -35.06
N ILE A 42 -5.93 13.77 -35.28
CA ILE A 42 -5.21 14.43 -36.37
C ILE A 42 -5.76 13.98 -37.72
N ILE A 43 -5.89 12.67 -37.92
CA ILE A 43 -6.43 12.10 -39.17
C ILE A 43 -7.90 12.51 -39.37
N ALA A 44 -8.71 12.53 -38.31
CA ALA A 44 -10.12 12.89 -38.40
C ALA A 44 -10.30 14.38 -38.76
N LEU A 45 -9.53 15.29 -38.15
CA LEU A 45 -9.53 16.71 -38.53
C LEU A 45 -9.04 16.92 -39.96
N GLN A 46 -7.99 16.21 -40.36
CA GLN A 46 -7.51 16.20 -41.73
C GLN A 46 -8.63 15.78 -42.72
N ARG A 47 -9.40 14.73 -42.41
CA ARG A 47 -10.53 14.30 -43.24
C ARG A 47 -11.69 15.31 -43.26
N ILE A 48 -11.91 16.03 -42.17
CA ILE A 48 -12.88 17.12 -42.14
C ILE A 48 -12.41 18.27 -43.05
N MET A 49 -11.12 18.64 -43.01
CA MET A 49 -10.55 19.64 -43.93
C MET A 49 -10.78 19.26 -45.40
N ASP A 50 -10.49 18.00 -45.77
CA ASP A 50 -10.73 17.46 -47.11
C ASP A 50 -12.20 17.58 -47.51
N PHE A 51 -13.14 17.29 -46.60
CA PHE A 51 -14.58 17.38 -46.86
C PHE A 51 -15.04 18.80 -47.17
N TYR A 52 -14.42 19.81 -46.55
CA TYR A 52 -14.66 21.23 -46.85
C TYR A 52 -13.80 21.77 -48.00
N SER A 53 -13.20 20.88 -48.80
CA SER A 53 -12.42 21.22 -50.01
C SER A 53 -11.21 22.13 -49.73
N SER A 54 -10.50 21.90 -48.61
CA SER A 54 -9.26 22.60 -48.29
C SER A 54 -8.20 22.44 -49.38
N SER A 55 -7.36 23.47 -49.57
CA SER A 55 -6.28 23.39 -50.56
C SER A 55 -5.16 22.43 -50.13
N TYR A 56 -4.42 21.87 -51.10
CA TYR A 56 -3.28 21.00 -50.83
C TYR A 56 -2.21 21.69 -49.95
N MET A 57 -1.96 22.99 -50.17
CA MET A 57 -1.01 23.77 -49.36
C MET A 57 -1.46 23.91 -47.89
N GLU A 58 -2.77 24.05 -47.62
CA GLU A 58 -3.30 24.10 -46.25
C GLU A 58 -3.17 22.76 -45.53
N TRP A 59 -3.38 21.68 -46.28
CA TRP A 59 -3.21 20.31 -45.81
C TRP A 59 -1.75 20.01 -45.42
N GLU A 60 -0.80 20.33 -46.30
CA GLU A 60 0.64 20.15 -46.03
C GLU A 60 1.09 21.00 -44.84
N LEU A 61 0.65 22.26 -44.77
CA LEU A 61 0.97 23.14 -43.65
C LEU A 61 0.44 22.58 -42.33
N TYR A 62 -0.78 22.03 -42.30
CA TYR A 62 -1.35 21.39 -41.11
C TYR A 62 -0.48 20.23 -40.61
N ILE A 63 -0.14 19.29 -41.49
CA ILE A 63 0.64 18.10 -41.13
C ILE A 63 2.06 18.48 -40.72
N ALA A 64 2.71 19.39 -41.43
CA ALA A 64 4.05 19.88 -41.08
C ALA A 64 4.05 20.54 -39.70
N THR A 65 3.05 21.40 -39.42
CA THR A 65 2.89 22.08 -38.12
C THR A 65 2.73 21.07 -36.99
N VAL A 66 1.79 20.14 -37.14
CA VAL A 66 1.49 19.14 -36.11
C VAL A 66 2.72 18.27 -35.84
N SER A 67 3.37 17.79 -36.90
CA SER A 67 4.58 16.96 -36.81
C SER A 67 5.71 17.69 -36.09
N TYR A 68 6.01 18.93 -36.49
CA TYR A 68 7.03 19.75 -35.82
C TYR A 68 6.69 19.98 -34.35
N CYS A 69 5.44 20.31 -34.03
CA CYS A 69 5.02 20.53 -32.65
C CYS A 69 5.24 19.29 -31.79
N PHE A 70 4.86 18.09 -32.25
CA PHE A 70 5.11 16.83 -31.53
C PHE A 70 6.61 16.50 -31.41
N VAL A 71 7.38 16.60 -32.50
CA VAL A 71 8.80 16.23 -32.53
C VAL A 71 9.63 17.15 -31.64
N PHE A 72 9.49 18.46 -31.78
CA PHE A 72 10.33 19.40 -31.04
C PHE A 72 9.91 19.49 -29.57
N SER A 73 8.61 19.41 -29.25
CA SER A 73 8.15 19.50 -27.86
C SER A 73 8.67 18.34 -27.00
N ILE A 74 8.69 17.12 -27.54
CA ILE A 74 9.23 15.96 -26.82
C ILE A 74 10.76 16.02 -26.71
N ILE A 75 11.47 16.46 -27.75
CA ILE A 75 12.92 16.62 -27.72
C ILE A 75 13.33 17.63 -26.64
N PHE A 76 12.69 18.80 -26.60
CA PHE A 76 13.03 19.85 -25.63
C PHE A 76 12.72 19.47 -24.18
N THR A 77 11.66 18.67 -23.94
CA THR A 77 11.27 18.27 -22.58
C THR A 77 12.00 17.01 -22.09
N SER A 78 12.42 16.12 -22.98
CA SER A 78 12.95 14.78 -22.67
C SER A 78 14.04 14.73 -21.59
N GLY A 79 15.05 15.61 -21.68
CA GLY A 79 16.16 15.64 -20.73
C GLY A 79 15.70 16.00 -19.31
N ILE A 80 14.85 17.01 -19.18
CA ILE A 80 14.27 17.41 -17.90
C ILE A 80 13.33 16.33 -17.36
N SER A 81 12.52 15.71 -18.22
CA SER A 81 11.57 14.67 -17.84
C SER A 81 12.24 13.49 -17.14
N LEU A 82 13.43 13.03 -17.59
CA LEU A 82 14.16 11.96 -16.89
C LEU A 82 14.73 12.39 -15.53
N VAL A 83 15.21 13.64 -15.42
CA VAL A 83 15.68 14.18 -14.13
C VAL A 83 14.52 14.30 -13.13
N LEU A 84 13.38 14.82 -13.58
CA LEU A 84 12.15 14.92 -12.79
C LEU A 84 11.63 13.55 -12.40
N THR A 85 11.67 12.56 -13.30
CA THR A 85 11.27 11.18 -12.99
C THR A 85 12.07 10.63 -11.81
N ARG A 86 13.40 10.84 -11.78
CA ARG A 86 14.23 10.42 -10.65
C ARG A 86 13.93 11.23 -9.40
N TYR A 87 13.78 12.54 -9.52
CA TYR A 87 13.43 13.42 -8.40
C TYR A 87 12.12 12.99 -7.73
N ILE A 88 11.08 12.77 -8.54
CA ILE A 88 9.76 12.31 -8.10
C ILE A 88 9.87 10.95 -7.42
N ALA A 89 10.61 10.00 -8.02
CA ALA A 89 10.82 8.68 -7.42
C ALA A 89 11.49 8.78 -6.03
N ASP A 90 12.53 9.62 -5.90
CA ASP A 90 13.22 9.84 -4.62
C ASP A 90 12.32 10.56 -3.60
N MET A 91 11.51 11.55 -4.02
CA MET A 91 10.58 12.23 -3.11
C MET A 91 9.41 11.34 -2.68
N ILE A 92 8.92 10.46 -3.55
CA ILE A 92 7.91 9.46 -3.18
C ILE A 92 8.52 8.44 -2.22
N TYR A 93 9.76 8.00 -2.48
CA TYR A 93 10.48 7.08 -1.59
C TYR A 93 10.75 7.69 -0.21
N GLU A 94 11.18 8.96 -0.16
CA GLU A 94 11.40 9.73 1.06
C GLU A 94 10.11 10.28 1.69
N LYS A 95 8.93 9.98 1.13
CA LYS A 95 7.60 10.45 1.57
C LYS A 95 7.44 11.99 1.62
N LYS A 96 8.15 12.75 0.78
CA LYS A 96 8.11 14.23 0.69
C LYS A 96 7.18 14.72 -0.42
N TYR A 97 5.87 14.47 -0.25
CA TYR A 97 4.86 14.73 -1.29
C TYR A 97 4.60 16.23 -1.55
N ASP A 98 4.86 17.09 -0.56
CA ASP A 98 4.78 18.55 -0.66
C ASP A 98 5.68 19.14 -1.76
N ARG A 99 6.73 18.41 -2.15
CA ARG A 99 7.71 18.83 -3.16
C ARG A 99 7.31 18.48 -4.58
N LEU A 100 6.31 17.63 -4.78
CA LEU A 100 5.89 17.18 -6.10
C LEU A 100 5.30 18.35 -6.90
N MET A 101 4.24 18.98 -6.39
CA MET A 101 3.63 20.14 -7.06
C MET A 101 4.58 21.32 -7.18
N SER A 102 5.40 21.60 -6.16
CA SER A 102 6.44 22.63 -6.26
C SER A 102 7.40 22.36 -7.42
N SER A 103 7.92 21.13 -7.55
CA SER A 103 8.82 20.80 -8.66
C SER A 103 8.15 20.86 -10.02
N PHE A 104 6.86 20.53 -10.11
CA PHE A 104 6.09 20.64 -11.36
C PHE A 104 5.98 22.10 -11.80
N TYR A 105 5.56 22.99 -10.89
CA TYR A 105 5.52 24.43 -11.16
C TYR A 105 6.89 25.01 -11.46
N GLY A 106 7.93 24.57 -10.76
CA GLY A 106 9.31 24.97 -11.05
C GLY A 106 9.78 24.53 -12.44
N ALA A 107 9.39 23.32 -12.88
CA ALA A 107 9.69 22.83 -14.22
C ALA A 107 8.96 23.65 -15.30
N LEU A 108 7.68 23.94 -15.11
CA LEU A 108 6.90 24.80 -16.00
C LEU A 108 7.50 26.21 -16.10
N ALA A 109 7.87 26.80 -14.96
CA ALA A 109 8.46 28.14 -14.89
C ALA A 109 9.81 28.25 -15.64
N ILE A 110 10.51 27.12 -15.85
CA ILE A 110 11.75 27.08 -16.65
C ILE A 110 11.46 26.75 -18.11
N MET A 111 10.65 25.72 -18.36
CA MET A 111 10.45 25.19 -19.71
C MET A 111 9.57 26.08 -20.58
N LEU A 112 8.49 26.64 -20.03
CA LEU A 112 7.58 27.45 -20.83
C LEU A 112 8.27 28.70 -21.41
N PRO A 113 9.01 29.52 -20.64
CA PRO A 113 9.69 30.68 -21.22
C PRO A 113 10.75 30.32 -22.28
N ILE A 114 11.50 29.24 -22.07
CA ILE A 114 12.54 28.81 -23.02
C ILE A 114 11.88 28.36 -24.34
N CYS A 115 10.88 27.48 -24.25
CA CYS A 115 10.17 26.98 -25.41
C CYS A 115 9.35 28.06 -26.12
N ALA A 116 8.79 29.02 -25.38
CA ALA A 116 8.10 30.18 -25.91
C ALA A 116 9.00 31.03 -26.82
N ILE A 117 10.22 31.34 -26.36
CA ILE A 117 11.19 32.12 -27.14
C ILE A 117 11.58 31.36 -28.42
N ILE A 118 11.84 30.06 -28.32
CA ILE A 118 12.21 29.23 -29.48
C ILE A 118 11.06 29.18 -30.50
N ALA A 119 9.83 28.93 -30.04
CA ALA A 119 8.66 28.89 -30.90
C ALA A 119 8.40 30.24 -31.58
N TRP A 120 8.52 31.34 -30.84
CA TRP A 120 8.37 32.68 -31.40
C TRP A 120 9.44 33.00 -32.45
N LEU A 121 10.71 32.66 -32.19
CA LEU A 121 11.81 32.87 -33.14
C LEU A 121 11.59 32.09 -34.44
N PHE A 122 11.07 30.86 -34.35
CA PHE A 122 10.73 30.05 -35.52
C PHE A 122 9.51 30.62 -36.28
N LEU A 123 8.40 30.86 -35.58
CA LEU A 123 7.13 31.27 -36.18
C LEU A 123 7.16 32.68 -36.77
N LYS A 124 8.07 33.57 -36.33
CA LYS A 124 8.20 34.90 -36.95
C LYS A 124 8.57 34.79 -38.44
N GLU A 125 9.37 33.79 -38.80
CA GLU A 125 9.91 33.54 -40.14
C GLU A 125 8.98 32.69 -41.02
N VAL A 126 7.90 32.13 -40.47
CA VAL A 126 6.91 31.35 -41.24
C VAL A 126 6.01 32.29 -42.05
N ASP A 127 5.81 31.98 -43.33
CA ASP A 127 4.94 32.73 -44.24
C ASP A 127 3.45 32.35 -44.05
N ALA A 128 2.86 32.81 -42.95
CA ALA A 128 1.46 32.55 -42.61
C ALA A 128 0.81 33.70 -41.82
N GLY A 129 -0.53 33.68 -41.74
CA GLY A 129 -1.32 34.67 -41.01
C GLY A 129 -1.07 34.65 -39.49
N LEU A 130 -1.36 35.78 -38.82
CA LEU A 130 -1.13 35.93 -37.38
C LEU A 130 -1.96 34.94 -36.54
N ALA A 131 -3.19 34.63 -36.96
CA ALA A 131 -4.05 33.66 -36.28
C ALA A 131 -3.46 32.23 -36.32
N TYR A 132 -2.94 31.81 -37.47
CA TYR A 132 -2.23 30.53 -37.60
C TYR A 132 -0.99 30.49 -36.70
N LYS A 133 -0.16 31.55 -36.72
CA LYS A 133 1.06 31.61 -35.89
C LYS A 133 0.72 31.52 -34.41
N PHE A 134 -0.36 32.17 -33.98
CA PHE A 134 -0.85 32.06 -32.60
C PHE A 134 -1.31 30.65 -32.25
N ALA A 135 -2.10 30.00 -33.11
CA ALA A 135 -2.56 28.62 -32.90
C ALA A 135 -1.39 27.62 -32.85
N ALA A 136 -0.46 27.70 -33.80
CA ALA A 136 0.75 26.86 -33.80
C ALA A 136 1.61 27.07 -32.54
N TYR A 137 1.75 28.33 -32.10
CA TYR A 137 2.43 28.66 -30.85
C TYR A 137 1.72 28.05 -29.64
N LEU A 138 0.39 28.20 -29.55
CA LEU A 138 -0.40 27.68 -28.44
C LEU A 138 -0.31 26.14 -28.38
N PHE A 139 -0.48 25.48 -29.51
CA PHE A 139 -0.39 24.02 -29.61
C PHE A 139 0.96 23.50 -29.11
N PHE A 140 2.05 24.12 -29.55
CA PHE A 140 3.40 23.78 -29.09
C PHE A 140 3.54 23.95 -27.58
N MET A 141 3.03 25.04 -27.02
CA MET A 141 3.11 25.33 -25.59
C MET A 141 2.28 24.36 -24.74
N GLU A 142 1.09 23.99 -25.20
CA GLU A 142 0.25 22.99 -24.54
C GLU A 142 0.92 21.61 -24.51
N LEU A 143 1.60 21.21 -25.59
CA LEU A 143 2.39 19.99 -25.62
C LEU A 143 3.51 20.01 -24.57
N ILE A 144 4.22 21.13 -24.38
CA ILE A 144 5.24 21.24 -23.31
C ILE A 144 4.62 20.95 -21.95
N VAL A 145 3.44 21.50 -21.68
CA VAL A 145 2.71 21.24 -20.43
C VAL A 145 2.35 19.76 -20.34
N ILE A 146 1.71 19.18 -21.35
CA ILE A 146 1.25 17.79 -21.35
C ILE A 146 2.42 16.81 -21.13
N TRP A 147 3.56 17.02 -21.79
CA TRP A 147 4.74 16.16 -21.59
C TRP A 147 5.25 16.19 -20.15
N LEU A 148 5.30 17.38 -19.55
CA LEU A 148 5.70 17.52 -18.15
C LEU A 148 4.64 16.92 -17.21
N GLN A 149 3.35 17.16 -17.47
CA GLN A 149 2.25 16.55 -16.72
C GLN A 149 2.32 15.02 -16.76
N GLY A 150 2.63 14.43 -17.92
CA GLY A 150 2.77 12.98 -18.11
C GLY A 150 3.76 12.33 -17.12
N VAL A 151 4.85 13.02 -16.81
CA VAL A 151 5.83 12.54 -15.80
C VAL A 151 5.19 12.42 -14.41
N TYR A 152 4.40 13.40 -13.99
CA TYR A 152 3.73 13.40 -12.67
C TYR A 152 2.49 12.50 -12.64
N LEU A 153 1.76 12.38 -13.76
CA LEU A 153 0.62 11.47 -13.88
C LEU A 153 1.04 10.02 -13.69
N SER A 154 2.23 9.65 -14.16
CA SER A 154 2.80 8.30 -13.94
C SER A 154 2.97 7.95 -12.46
N ALA A 155 3.11 8.96 -11.58
CA ALA A 155 3.20 8.78 -10.13
C ALA A 155 1.84 8.60 -9.45
N LEU A 156 0.75 9.12 -10.03
CA LEU A 156 -0.60 9.09 -9.46
C LEU A 156 -1.30 7.73 -9.59
N LYS A 157 -0.82 6.88 -10.50
CA LYS A 157 -1.30 5.50 -10.72
C LYS A 157 -2.77 5.36 -11.15
N ASP A 158 -3.44 6.44 -11.52
CA ASP A 158 -4.84 6.46 -12.00
C ASP A 158 -4.88 6.66 -13.53
N TYR A 159 -4.43 5.65 -14.26
CA TYR A 159 -4.21 5.74 -15.71
C TYR A 159 -5.52 5.82 -16.51
N MET A 160 -6.61 5.24 -16.02
CA MET A 160 -7.90 5.31 -16.71
C MET A 160 -8.48 6.71 -16.74
N ARG A 161 -8.22 7.52 -15.70
CA ARG A 161 -8.66 8.91 -15.69
C ARG A 161 -7.93 9.75 -16.73
N ILE A 162 -6.65 9.47 -16.98
CA ILE A 162 -5.86 10.09 -18.06
C ILE A 162 -6.50 9.78 -19.40
N VAL A 163 -6.77 8.49 -19.69
CA VAL A 163 -7.40 8.06 -20.94
C VAL A 163 -8.75 8.73 -21.15
N ARG A 164 -9.59 8.82 -20.11
CA ARG A 164 -10.88 9.54 -20.17
C ARG A 164 -10.70 11.02 -20.51
N GLY A 165 -9.69 11.67 -19.92
CA GLY A 165 -9.33 13.05 -20.25
C GLY A 165 -8.99 13.22 -21.74
N PHE A 166 -8.17 12.33 -22.29
CA PHE A 166 -7.85 12.32 -23.72
C PHE A 166 -9.06 12.04 -24.62
N ILE A 167 -9.99 11.16 -24.23
CA ILE A 167 -11.23 10.91 -24.97
C ILE A 167 -12.09 12.18 -25.00
N ILE A 168 -12.30 12.82 -23.84
CA ILE A 168 -13.10 14.05 -23.72
C ILE A 168 -12.45 15.18 -24.52
N GLY A 169 -11.14 15.37 -24.38
CA GLY A 169 -10.38 16.37 -25.13
C GLY A 169 -10.41 16.15 -26.64
N SER A 170 -10.23 14.91 -27.09
CA SER A 170 -10.28 14.58 -28.53
C SER A 170 -11.67 14.81 -29.11
N ALA A 171 -12.73 14.44 -28.38
CA ALA A 171 -14.10 14.71 -28.80
C ALA A 171 -14.39 16.23 -28.86
N ALA A 172 -13.93 16.98 -27.86
CA ALA A 172 -14.06 18.44 -27.85
C ALA A 172 -13.27 19.11 -28.98
N ALA A 173 -12.08 18.61 -29.32
CA ALA A 173 -11.30 19.11 -30.44
C ALA A 173 -11.99 18.88 -31.79
N LEU A 174 -12.56 17.68 -32.00
CA LEU A 174 -13.32 17.39 -33.22
C LEU A 174 -14.58 18.25 -33.33
N LEU A 175 -15.32 18.40 -32.24
CA LEU A 175 -16.53 19.22 -32.20
C LEU A 175 -16.21 20.70 -32.44
N SER A 176 -15.24 21.24 -31.72
CA SER A 176 -14.84 22.65 -31.86
C SER A 176 -14.22 22.95 -33.23
N GLY A 177 -13.34 22.08 -33.74
CA GLY A 177 -12.81 22.19 -35.09
C GLY A 177 -13.92 22.18 -36.14
N TRP A 178 -14.86 21.23 -36.06
CA TRP A 178 -16.02 21.17 -36.95
C TRP A 178 -16.90 22.43 -36.87
N MET A 179 -17.15 22.95 -35.67
CA MET A 179 -17.90 24.20 -35.50
C MET A 179 -17.16 25.41 -36.09
N LEU A 180 -15.83 25.50 -35.92
CA LEU A 180 -15.03 26.57 -36.50
C LEU A 180 -15.07 26.54 -38.03
N PHE A 181 -15.04 25.35 -38.64
CA PHE A 181 -15.22 25.20 -40.10
C PHE A 181 -16.61 25.66 -40.59
N LEU A 182 -17.65 25.52 -39.78
CA LEU A 182 -19.02 25.88 -40.15
C LEU A 182 -19.34 27.36 -39.95
N PHE A 183 -18.81 27.99 -38.90
CA PHE A 183 -19.26 29.30 -38.43
C PHE A 183 -18.22 30.41 -38.62
N THR A 184 -17.01 30.12 -39.11
CA THR A 184 -15.96 31.13 -39.27
C THR A 184 -15.29 31.04 -40.65
N ASP A 185 -14.87 32.19 -41.17
CA ASP A 185 -14.10 32.29 -42.43
C ASP A 185 -12.57 32.14 -42.18
N LEU A 186 -12.19 31.42 -41.11
CA LEU A 186 -10.77 31.17 -40.81
C LEU A 186 -10.18 30.21 -41.84
N GLN A 187 -8.88 30.36 -42.14
CA GLN A 187 -8.15 29.36 -42.92
C GLN A 187 -8.30 27.98 -42.30
N HIS A 188 -8.47 26.96 -43.14
CA HIS A 188 -8.83 25.62 -42.67
C HIS A 188 -7.79 25.04 -41.71
N THR A 189 -6.50 25.26 -42.00
CA THR A 189 -5.40 24.90 -41.10
C THR A 189 -5.51 25.58 -39.74
N THR A 190 -5.90 26.86 -39.70
CA THR A 190 -6.03 27.62 -38.45
C THR A 190 -7.21 27.11 -37.62
N ALA A 191 -8.36 26.85 -38.26
CA ALA A 191 -9.53 26.28 -37.60
C ALA A 191 -9.23 24.89 -37.01
N ALA A 192 -8.51 24.04 -37.76
CA ALA A 192 -8.08 22.72 -37.27
C ALA A 192 -7.17 22.83 -36.04
N LEU A 193 -6.15 23.70 -36.09
CA LEU A 193 -5.22 23.89 -34.97
C LEU A 193 -5.92 24.45 -33.73
N LEU A 194 -6.80 25.45 -33.88
CA LEU A 194 -7.58 25.99 -32.76
C LEU A 194 -8.52 24.95 -32.16
N GLY A 195 -9.09 24.06 -32.97
CA GLY A 195 -9.85 22.91 -32.48
C GLY A 195 -8.98 21.99 -31.62
N ILE A 196 -7.77 21.67 -32.08
CA ILE A 196 -6.79 20.89 -31.30
C ILE A 196 -6.47 21.60 -29.99
N ASP A 197 -6.15 22.90 -30.01
CA ASP A 197 -5.83 23.71 -28.84
C ASP A 197 -6.97 23.64 -27.80
N ILE A 198 -8.24 23.77 -28.21
CA ILE A 198 -9.37 23.66 -27.28
C ILE A 198 -9.39 22.28 -26.60
N GLY A 199 -9.20 21.20 -27.36
CA GLY A 199 -9.18 19.85 -26.81
C GLY A 199 -7.97 19.58 -25.90
N PHE A 200 -6.79 20.06 -26.29
CA PHE A 200 -5.55 19.89 -25.53
C PHE A 200 -5.55 20.75 -24.27
N PHE A 201 -6.09 21.96 -24.32
CA PHE A 201 -6.37 22.78 -23.14
C PHE A 201 -7.29 22.06 -22.15
N ILE A 202 -8.37 21.42 -22.63
CA ILE A 202 -9.25 20.61 -21.77
C ILE A 202 -8.47 19.45 -21.13
N ILE A 203 -7.61 18.77 -21.88
CA ILE A 203 -6.74 17.71 -21.34
C ILE A 203 -5.82 18.26 -20.25
N VAL A 204 -5.20 19.43 -20.48
CA VAL A 204 -4.33 20.12 -19.52
C VAL A 204 -5.10 20.43 -18.25
N VAL A 205 -6.27 21.05 -18.34
CA VAL A 205 -7.10 21.46 -17.19
C VAL A 205 -7.58 20.24 -16.40
N LEU A 206 -8.09 19.20 -17.06
CA LEU A 206 -8.55 17.97 -16.39
C LEU A 206 -7.39 17.28 -15.66
N SER A 207 -6.22 17.21 -16.29
CA SER A 207 -5.01 16.63 -15.68
C SER A 207 -4.52 17.47 -14.50
N PHE A 208 -4.59 18.79 -14.61
CA PHE A 208 -4.18 19.72 -13.57
C PHE A 208 -5.09 19.65 -12.34
N HIS A 209 -6.41 19.63 -12.56
CA HIS A 209 -7.38 19.42 -11.50
C HIS A 209 -7.15 18.09 -10.77
N HIS A 210 -6.78 17.04 -11.50
CA HIS A 210 -6.45 15.76 -10.90
C HIS A 210 -5.21 15.83 -10.00
N PHE A 211 -4.18 16.61 -10.37
CA PHE A 211 -3.02 16.83 -9.52
C PHE A 211 -3.37 17.53 -8.20
N GLU A 212 -4.15 18.61 -8.26
CA GLU A 212 -4.51 19.40 -7.07
C GLU A 212 -5.38 18.62 -6.08
N GLN A 213 -6.19 17.67 -6.57
CA GLN A 213 -6.96 16.77 -5.70
C GLN A 213 -6.08 15.77 -4.93
N LYS A 214 -4.92 15.40 -5.48
CA LYS A 214 -4.13 14.25 -4.99
C LYS A 214 -2.84 14.65 -4.29
N PHE A 215 -2.23 15.77 -4.68
CA PHE A 215 -0.98 16.22 -4.10
C PHE A 215 -1.20 17.43 -3.18
N PRO A 216 -0.40 17.56 -2.10
CA PRO A 216 -0.45 18.74 -1.25
C PRO A 216 -0.19 20.02 -2.03
N LYS A 217 -0.76 21.14 -1.56
CA LYS A 217 -0.55 22.46 -2.16
C LYS A 217 0.94 22.77 -2.28
N ALA A 218 1.32 23.34 -3.42
CA ALA A 218 2.72 23.68 -3.70
C ALA A 218 3.27 24.71 -2.71
N ASN A 219 4.44 24.42 -2.14
CA ASN A 219 5.21 25.40 -1.38
C ASN A 219 6.08 26.23 -2.32
N LYS A 220 5.89 27.56 -2.30
CA LYS A 220 6.62 28.52 -3.14
C LYS A 220 8.14 28.50 -2.94
N GLN A 221 8.62 28.17 -1.75
CA GLN A 221 10.05 28.14 -1.45
C GLN A 221 10.76 26.93 -2.06
N LEU A 222 10.00 25.90 -2.47
CA LEU A 222 10.55 24.61 -2.93
C LEU A 222 10.43 24.42 -4.45
N LEU A 223 10.02 25.42 -5.22
CA LEU A 223 9.81 25.27 -6.68
C LEU A 223 11.02 24.68 -7.40
N PHE A 224 12.20 25.20 -7.07
CA PHE A 224 13.45 24.86 -7.75
C PHE A 224 14.28 23.80 -7.03
N SER A 225 13.69 23.10 -6.06
CA SER A 225 14.36 22.05 -5.28
C SER A 225 14.89 20.89 -6.13
N PHE A 226 14.29 20.62 -7.30
CA PHE A 226 14.77 19.61 -8.24
C PHE A 226 16.05 20.02 -8.99
N ILE A 227 16.40 21.31 -9.05
CA ILE A 227 17.60 21.77 -9.79
C ILE A 227 18.88 21.13 -9.24
N GLN A 228 18.95 20.86 -7.93
CA GLN A 228 20.11 20.17 -7.34
C GLN A 228 20.34 18.77 -7.93
N TYR A 229 19.31 18.13 -8.49
CA TYR A 229 19.42 16.82 -9.13
C TYR A 229 20.16 16.89 -10.46
N PHE A 230 20.18 18.03 -11.15
CA PHE A 230 21.05 18.20 -12.32
C PHE A 230 22.52 18.07 -11.98
N LYS A 231 22.93 18.51 -10.78
CA LYS A 231 24.32 18.38 -10.33
C LYS A 231 24.67 16.94 -9.98
N ARG A 232 23.74 16.20 -9.36
CA ARG A 232 23.95 14.84 -8.89
C ARG A 232 23.72 13.77 -9.97
N TYR A 233 22.82 14.03 -10.91
CA TYR A 233 22.33 13.10 -11.92
C TYR A 233 22.35 13.72 -13.33
N SER A 234 23.36 14.53 -13.67
CA SER A 234 23.50 15.16 -14.99
C SER A 234 23.43 14.16 -16.15
N SER A 235 23.89 12.93 -15.93
CA SER A 235 23.80 11.84 -16.91
C SER A 235 22.36 11.54 -17.35
N LEU A 236 21.36 11.73 -16.48
CA LEU A 236 19.95 11.49 -16.82
C LEU A 236 19.43 12.50 -17.84
N PHE A 237 19.89 13.76 -17.75
CA PHE A 237 19.52 14.80 -18.71
C PHE A 237 19.99 14.42 -20.13
N PHE A 238 21.28 14.08 -20.27
CA PHE A 238 21.85 13.68 -21.56
C PHE A 238 21.27 12.35 -22.06
N ALA A 239 21.01 11.40 -21.17
CA ALA A 239 20.32 10.16 -21.52
C ALA A 239 18.96 10.44 -22.17
N GLY A 240 18.17 11.34 -21.58
CA GLY A 240 16.87 11.75 -22.11
C GLY A 240 16.99 12.39 -23.49
N CYS A 241 17.91 13.35 -23.62
CA CYS A 241 18.16 14.01 -24.90
C CYS A 241 18.53 13.01 -26.00
N PHE A 242 19.47 12.10 -25.75
CA PHE A 242 19.94 11.16 -26.78
C PHE A 242 18.90 10.10 -27.15
N VAL A 243 18.19 9.53 -26.17
CA VAL A 243 17.18 8.50 -26.41
C VAL A 243 16.03 9.04 -27.28
N TYR A 244 15.54 10.25 -26.99
CA TYR A 244 14.40 10.82 -27.72
C TYR A 244 14.80 11.52 -29.02
N SER A 245 15.95 12.20 -29.09
CA SER A 245 16.44 12.76 -30.36
C SER A 245 16.82 11.66 -31.37
N GLY A 246 17.38 10.55 -30.89
CA GLY A 246 17.75 9.41 -31.74
C GLY A 246 16.60 8.84 -32.57
N VAL A 247 15.35 9.02 -32.14
CA VAL A 247 14.14 8.60 -32.90
C VAL A 247 13.96 9.40 -34.19
N TYR A 248 14.34 10.69 -34.18
CA TYR A 248 13.97 11.66 -35.24
C TYR A 248 15.16 12.20 -36.04
N LEU A 249 16.40 12.03 -35.56
CA LEU A 249 17.57 12.62 -36.21
C LEU A 249 17.83 12.13 -37.64
N HIS A 250 17.41 10.92 -37.99
CA HIS A 250 17.47 10.47 -39.39
C HIS A 250 16.52 11.28 -40.28
N ASN A 251 15.30 11.62 -39.82
CA ASN A 251 14.41 12.53 -40.55
C ASN A 251 15.09 13.88 -40.79
N PHE A 252 15.79 14.42 -39.79
CA PHE A 252 16.45 15.73 -39.93
C PHE A 252 17.57 15.70 -40.97
N VAL A 253 18.24 14.57 -41.15
CA VAL A 253 19.23 14.39 -42.23
C VAL A 253 18.55 14.50 -43.59
N TYR A 254 17.38 13.88 -43.76
CA TYR A 254 16.59 13.92 -44.99
C TYR A 254 15.93 15.28 -45.23
N TRP A 255 15.43 15.95 -44.19
CA TRP A 255 14.87 17.31 -44.27
C TRP A 255 15.91 18.34 -44.71
N LEU A 256 17.18 18.15 -44.31
CA LEU A 256 18.32 18.99 -44.72
C LEU A 256 18.98 18.48 -46.02
N GLY A 257 18.45 17.42 -46.62
CA GLY A 257 18.94 16.81 -47.84
C GLY A 257 18.58 17.63 -49.09
N PRO A 258 19.11 17.23 -50.26
CA PRO A 258 18.86 17.93 -51.52
C PRO A 258 17.40 17.88 -51.98
N ASP A 259 16.67 16.82 -51.60
CA ASP A 259 15.26 16.59 -51.97
C ASP A 259 14.28 17.02 -50.86
N GLY A 260 14.74 17.81 -49.88
CA GLY A 260 13.89 18.41 -48.86
C GLY A 260 12.97 19.47 -49.44
N GLU A 261 11.70 19.45 -49.05
CA GLU A 261 10.67 20.41 -49.44
C GLU A 261 10.47 21.47 -48.34
N GLU A 262 10.35 22.73 -48.75
CA GLU A 262 10.10 23.85 -47.85
C GLU A 262 8.62 24.28 -47.89
N ILE A 263 7.92 24.12 -46.76
CA ILE A 263 6.52 24.52 -46.58
C ILE A 263 6.46 25.84 -45.81
N ALA A 264 5.68 26.80 -46.32
CA ALA A 264 5.46 28.13 -45.73
C ALA A 264 6.77 28.86 -45.33
N GLY A 265 7.81 28.73 -46.15
CA GLY A 265 9.08 29.46 -46.02
C GLY A 265 9.93 29.09 -44.80
N ARG A 266 9.61 27.98 -44.10
CA ARG A 266 10.45 27.54 -42.96
C ARG A 266 10.38 26.07 -42.59
N PHE A 267 9.25 25.39 -42.82
CA PHE A 267 9.12 23.98 -42.45
C PHE A 267 9.84 23.13 -43.49
N LEU A 268 10.91 22.46 -43.08
CA LEU A 268 11.62 21.49 -43.92
C LEU A 268 11.05 20.10 -43.69
N VAL A 269 10.55 19.47 -44.73
CA VAL A 269 10.01 18.11 -44.69
C VAL A 269 10.52 17.32 -45.88
N MET A 270 10.39 16.00 -45.83
CA MET A 270 10.60 15.17 -47.00
C MET A 270 9.49 14.12 -47.03
N SER A 271 8.36 14.50 -47.63
CA SER A 271 7.13 13.69 -47.66
C SER A 271 7.36 12.27 -48.18
N TYR A 272 8.29 12.11 -49.13
CA TYR A 272 8.72 10.81 -49.65
C TYR A 272 9.25 9.87 -48.55
N TYR A 273 10.03 10.40 -47.60
CA TYR A 273 10.66 9.67 -46.51
C TYR A 273 9.79 9.64 -45.24
N ASP A 274 9.19 10.77 -44.87
CA ASP A 274 8.42 10.95 -43.63
C ASP A 274 7.19 10.04 -43.56
N LEU A 275 6.52 9.81 -44.69
CA LEU A 275 5.33 8.98 -44.76
C LEU A 275 5.65 7.49 -44.45
N PRO A 276 6.61 6.83 -45.12
CA PRO A 276 7.12 5.52 -44.71
C PRO A 276 7.57 5.45 -43.25
N VAL A 277 8.25 6.48 -42.73
CA VAL A 277 8.69 6.54 -41.33
C VAL A 277 7.51 6.48 -40.37
N PHE A 278 6.45 7.26 -40.60
CA PHE A 278 5.26 7.26 -39.75
C PHE A 278 4.63 5.87 -39.66
N TYR A 279 4.40 5.21 -40.80
CA TYR A 279 3.81 3.86 -40.81
C TYR A 279 4.73 2.80 -40.22
N ALA A 280 6.04 2.90 -40.46
CA ALA A 280 7.01 1.98 -39.88
C ALA A 280 7.06 2.14 -38.34
N PHE A 281 6.98 3.36 -37.82
CA PHE A 281 6.92 3.62 -36.38
C PHE A 281 5.67 3.02 -35.73
N MET A 282 4.51 3.00 -36.40
CA MET A 282 3.30 2.35 -35.87
C MET A 282 3.50 0.85 -35.60
N SER A 283 4.43 0.19 -36.29
CA SER A 283 4.72 -1.24 -36.06
C SER A 283 5.25 -1.54 -34.66
N VAL A 284 5.77 -0.54 -33.92
CA VAL A 284 6.42 -0.74 -32.61
C VAL A 284 5.46 -0.76 -31.41
N MET A 285 4.19 -0.37 -31.61
CA MET A 285 3.19 -0.29 -30.54
C MET A 285 3.01 -1.59 -29.72
N PRO A 286 3.00 -2.80 -30.34
CA PRO A 286 2.86 -4.04 -29.60
C PRO A 286 3.97 -4.26 -28.56
N THR A 287 5.21 -3.86 -28.87
CA THR A 287 6.32 -3.94 -27.92
C THR A 287 6.13 -2.99 -26.75
N LEU A 288 5.65 -1.77 -26.96
CA LEU A 288 5.40 -0.82 -25.86
C LEU A 288 4.40 -1.39 -24.85
N VAL A 289 3.30 -1.97 -25.33
CA VAL A 289 2.28 -2.59 -24.48
C VAL A 289 2.84 -3.83 -23.78
N THR A 290 3.47 -4.73 -24.53
CA THR A 290 3.98 -5.99 -23.99
C THR A 290 5.11 -5.74 -22.99
N PHE A 291 5.95 -4.73 -23.21
CA PHE A 291 7.03 -4.34 -22.30
C PHE A 291 6.49 -3.89 -20.96
N VAL A 292 5.48 -3.01 -20.95
CA VAL A 292 4.84 -2.56 -19.70
C VAL A 292 4.22 -3.74 -18.95
N VAL A 293 3.48 -4.62 -19.64
CA VAL A 293 2.90 -5.83 -19.04
C VAL A 293 4.00 -6.71 -18.44
N SER A 294 5.01 -7.05 -19.24
CA SER A 294 6.09 -7.95 -18.86
C SER A 294 6.90 -7.43 -17.67
N VAL A 295 7.26 -6.14 -17.68
CA VAL A 295 7.99 -5.51 -16.59
C VAL A 295 7.17 -5.49 -15.31
N GLU A 296 5.92 -5.05 -15.37
CA GLU A 296 5.07 -4.86 -14.18
C GLU A 296 4.57 -6.17 -13.57
N THR A 297 4.32 -7.20 -14.39
CA THR A 297 3.71 -8.47 -13.94
C THR A 297 4.72 -9.57 -13.66
N SER A 298 5.86 -9.61 -14.35
CA SER A 298 6.82 -10.71 -14.29
C SER A 298 8.19 -10.25 -13.73
N PHE A 299 8.86 -9.31 -14.40
CA PHE A 299 10.22 -8.93 -14.04
C PHE A 299 10.32 -8.15 -12.72
N TYR A 300 9.48 -7.13 -12.51
CA TYR A 300 9.57 -6.25 -11.33
C TYR A 300 9.38 -7.01 -10.01
N GLU A 301 8.57 -8.06 -10.00
CA GLU A 301 8.39 -8.92 -8.82
C GLU A 301 9.71 -9.61 -8.43
N LYS A 302 10.39 -10.23 -9.40
CA LYS A 302 11.65 -10.93 -9.16
C LYS A 302 12.78 -9.95 -8.84
N PHE A 303 12.79 -8.80 -9.52
CA PHE A 303 13.69 -7.68 -9.22
C PHE A 303 13.54 -7.21 -7.77
N ARG A 304 12.30 -6.94 -7.33
CA ARG A 304 12.01 -6.52 -5.96
C ARG A 304 12.41 -7.60 -4.95
N THR A 305 12.14 -8.87 -5.24
CA THR A 305 12.50 -10.00 -4.37
C THR A 305 14.01 -10.08 -4.16
N TYR A 306 14.81 -9.92 -5.22
CA TYR A 306 16.27 -9.87 -5.12
C TYR A 306 16.75 -8.76 -4.17
N TYR A 307 16.27 -7.52 -4.34
CA TYR A 307 16.67 -6.42 -3.45
C TYR A 307 16.12 -6.56 -2.02
N LEU A 308 14.95 -7.18 -1.82
CA LEU A 308 14.41 -7.44 -0.49
C LEU A 308 15.27 -8.43 0.30
N HIS A 309 15.78 -9.49 -0.34
CA HIS A 309 16.72 -10.39 0.32
C HIS A 309 18.02 -9.66 0.71
N ILE A 310 18.45 -8.67 -0.07
CA ILE A 310 19.64 -7.88 0.27
C ILE A 310 19.38 -6.94 1.45
N THR A 311 18.24 -6.26 1.49
CA THR A 311 17.95 -5.26 2.53
C THR A 311 17.43 -5.87 3.83
N ASN A 312 16.82 -7.07 3.79
CA ASN A 312 16.11 -7.66 4.93
C ASN A 312 16.80 -8.93 5.47
N GLY A 313 18.12 -9.06 5.31
CA GLY A 313 18.90 -10.12 5.94
C GLY A 313 18.73 -11.52 5.33
N GLY A 314 18.45 -11.63 4.02
CA GLY A 314 18.40 -12.92 3.32
C GLY A 314 19.77 -13.61 3.27
N THR A 315 19.77 -14.94 3.23
CA THR A 315 21.03 -15.70 3.13
C THR A 315 21.68 -15.50 1.76
N ILE A 316 22.99 -15.78 1.65
CA ILE A 316 23.70 -15.73 0.36
C ILE A 316 23.03 -16.63 -0.68
N GLN A 317 22.50 -17.78 -0.25
CA GLN A 317 21.79 -18.71 -1.12
C GLN A 317 20.45 -18.15 -1.62
N ASP A 318 19.71 -17.41 -0.77
CA ASP A 318 18.48 -16.72 -1.16
C ASP A 318 18.78 -15.62 -2.19
N ILE A 319 19.81 -14.82 -1.95
CA ILE A 319 20.24 -13.74 -2.86
C ILE A 319 20.66 -14.32 -4.21
N GLN A 320 21.47 -15.38 -4.23
CA GLN A 320 21.90 -16.04 -5.47
C GLN A 320 20.73 -16.67 -6.23
N THR A 321 19.79 -17.30 -5.51
CA THR A 321 18.60 -17.90 -6.11
C THR A 321 17.68 -16.83 -6.69
N ALA A 322 17.43 -15.75 -5.95
CA ALA A 322 16.62 -14.62 -6.40
C ALA A 322 17.25 -13.91 -7.61
N LYS A 323 18.58 -13.72 -7.59
CA LYS A 323 19.36 -13.21 -8.72
C LYS A 323 19.16 -14.06 -9.97
N LYS A 324 19.37 -15.38 -9.88
CA LYS A 324 19.23 -16.29 -11.02
C LYS A 324 17.79 -16.31 -11.55
N LYS A 325 16.80 -16.33 -10.65
CA LYS A 325 15.37 -16.23 -11.04
C LYS A 325 15.10 -14.92 -11.78
N MET A 326 15.54 -13.79 -11.25
CA MET A 326 15.37 -12.48 -11.88
C MET A 326 16.04 -12.41 -13.26
N GLN A 327 17.29 -12.90 -13.39
CA GLN A 327 18.01 -12.95 -14.66
C GLN A 327 17.30 -13.83 -15.69
N ASN A 328 16.92 -15.04 -15.32
CA ASN A 328 16.21 -15.97 -16.20
C ASN A 328 14.87 -15.41 -16.66
N THR A 329 14.10 -14.80 -15.74
CA THR A 329 12.86 -14.11 -16.08
C THR A 329 13.13 -12.99 -17.07
N LEU A 330 14.10 -12.10 -16.80
CA LEU A 330 14.41 -10.99 -17.70
C LEU A 330 14.76 -11.45 -19.12
N VAL A 331 15.63 -12.47 -19.26
CA VAL A 331 15.99 -13.01 -20.58
C VAL A 331 14.79 -13.63 -21.30
N LYS A 332 13.95 -14.39 -20.58
CA LYS A 332 12.73 -14.99 -21.13
C LYS A 332 11.76 -13.91 -21.64
N GLU A 333 11.52 -12.90 -20.81
CA GLU A 333 10.62 -11.79 -21.13
C GLU A 333 11.11 -10.96 -22.34
N ILE A 334 12.41 -10.65 -22.40
CA ILE A 334 13.01 -9.96 -23.55
C ILE A 334 12.91 -10.82 -24.83
N SER A 335 13.17 -12.12 -24.72
CA SER A 335 13.08 -13.02 -25.88
C SER A 335 11.65 -13.08 -26.42
N PHE A 336 10.66 -13.19 -25.52
CA PHE A 336 9.25 -13.14 -25.89
C PHE A 336 8.86 -11.81 -26.56
N LEU A 337 9.36 -10.67 -26.04
CA LEU A 337 9.15 -9.36 -26.66
C LEU A 337 9.70 -9.30 -28.09
N MET A 338 10.91 -9.84 -28.32
CA MET A 338 11.54 -9.90 -29.64
C MET A 338 10.74 -10.78 -30.61
N GLU A 339 10.27 -11.95 -30.16
CA GLU A 339 9.44 -12.86 -30.95
C GLU A 339 8.11 -12.22 -31.37
N VAL A 340 7.40 -11.61 -30.41
CA VAL A 340 6.13 -10.92 -30.68
C VAL A 340 6.36 -9.76 -31.64
N GLN A 341 7.36 -8.92 -31.40
CA GLN A 341 7.63 -7.79 -32.29
C GLN A 341 7.97 -8.25 -33.70
N LEU A 342 8.79 -9.30 -33.86
CA LEU A 342 9.14 -9.84 -35.18
C LEU A 342 7.88 -10.29 -35.95
N LEU A 343 6.94 -10.95 -35.27
CA LEU A 343 5.65 -11.32 -35.88
C LEU A 343 4.89 -10.09 -36.38
N PHE A 344 4.78 -9.04 -35.56
CA PHE A 344 4.09 -7.80 -35.95
C PHE A 344 4.84 -7.03 -37.05
N THR A 345 6.16 -7.06 -37.07
CA THR A 345 7.00 -6.48 -38.13
C THR A 345 6.77 -7.18 -39.46
N VAL A 346 6.78 -8.52 -39.49
CA VAL A 346 6.47 -9.29 -40.71
C VAL A 346 5.04 -9.01 -41.18
N MET A 347 4.08 -8.96 -40.25
CA MET A 347 2.69 -8.64 -40.57
C MET A 347 2.55 -7.21 -41.11
N ALA A 348 3.22 -6.22 -40.52
CA ALA A 348 3.20 -4.83 -40.98
C ALA A 348 3.76 -4.70 -42.41
N ILE A 349 4.86 -5.40 -42.72
CA ILE A 349 5.41 -5.44 -44.08
C ILE A 349 4.42 -6.08 -45.06
N ALA A 350 3.87 -7.25 -44.72
CA ALA A 350 2.91 -7.95 -45.58
C ALA A 350 1.63 -7.12 -45.84
N LEU A 351 1.11 -6.48 -44.79
CA LEU A 351 -0.05 -5.58 -44.91
C LEU A 351 0.29 -4.32 -45.70
N GLY A 352 1.47 -3.72 -45.45
CA GLY A 352 1.93 -2.53 -46.18
C GLY A 352 2.05 -2.79 -47.68
N ILE A 353 2.71 -3.88 -48.09
CA ILE A 353 2.81 -4.28 -49.50
C ILE A 353 1.43 -4.45 -50.15
N LYS A 354 0.46 -4.99 -49.41
CA LYS A 354 -0.90 -5.21 -49.94
C LYS A 354 -1.75 -3.94 -50.01
N PHE A 355 -1.71 -3.09 -48.98
CA PHE A 355 -2.66 -1.99 -48.80
C PHE A 355 -2.11 -0.62 -49.16
N PHE A 356 -0.81 -0.37 -49.01
CA PHE A 356 -0.25 0.95 -49.28
C PHE A 356 -0.29 1.40 -50.75
N PRO A 357 -0.15 0.52 -51.77
CA PRO A 357 -0.39 0.91 -53.16
C PRO A 357 -1.79 1.51 -53.38
N SER A 358 -2.79 1.05 -52.62
CA SER A 358 -4.19 1.50 -52.76
C SER A 358 -4.44 2.90 -52.20
N ILE A 359 -3.53 3.41 -51.35
CA ILE A 359 -3.60 4.75 -50.76
C ILE A 359 -2.54 5.70 -51.35
N GLY A 360 -1.84 5.29 -52.42
CA GLY A 360 -0.93 6.14 -53.18
C GLY A 360 0.57 5.94 -52.95
N PHE A 361 1.00 4.89 -52.24
CA PHE A 361 2.44 4.62 -52.11
C PHE A 361 3.07 4.18 -53.43
N THR A 362 4.23 4.76 -53.75
CA THR A 362 5.09 4.27 -54.83
C THR A 362 5.80 2.97 -54.42
N MET A 363 6.30 2.21 -55.40
CA MET A 363 7.09 1.01 -55.12
C MET A 363 8.38 1.32 -54.35
N ALA A 364 9.02 2.45 -54.64
CA ALA A 364 10.22 2.87 -53.93
C ALA A 364 9.92 3.23 -52.45
N GLN A 365 8.77 3.87 -52.18
CA GLN A 365 8.30 4.10 -50.80
C GLN A 365 7.94 2.80 -50.06
N LEU A 366 7.50 1.76 -50.77
CA LEU A 366 7.25 0.44 -50.18
C LEU A 366 8.54 -0.28 -49.79
N ASP A 367 9.57 -0.20 -50.64
CA ASP A 367 10.90 -0.73 -50.33
C ASP A 367 11.49 -0.01 -49.12
N LEU A 368 11.42 1.32 -49.11
CA LEU A 368 11.82 2.16 -47.99
C LEU A 368 11.06 1.82 -46.70
N PHE A 369 9.72 1.72 -46.77
CA PHE A 369 8.89 1.31 -45.64
C PHE A 369 9.31 -0.05 -45.08
N SER A 370 9.64 -1.01 -45.95
CA SER A 370 10.05 -2.34 -45.52
C SER A 370 11.38 -2.32 -44.76
N ILE A 371 12.37 -1.55 -45.27
CA ILE A 371 13.67 -1.35 -44.60
C ILE A 371 13.48 -0.63 -43.27
N LEU A 372 12.71 0.45 -43.24
CA LEU A 372 12.42 1.22 -42.02
C LEU A 372 11.67 0.38 -40.99
N THR A 373 10.75 -0.48 -41.40
CA THR A 373 10.01 -1.37 -40.48
C THR A 373 10.95 -2.36 -39.79
N LEU A 374 11.96 -2.87 -40.51
CA LEU A 374 13.04 -3.67 -39.90
C LEU A 374 13.96 -2.83 -39.01
N ALA A 375 14.25 -1.58 -39.39
CA ALA A 375 15.03 -0.67 -38.57
C ALA A 375 14.32 -0.37 -37.24
N TYR A 376 13.02 -0.09 -37.28
CA TYR A 376 12.20 0.17 -36.11
C TYR A 376 12.00 -1.06 -35.22
N PHE A 377 12.00 -2.27 -35.78
CA PHE A 377 12.12 -3.51 -35.00
C PHE A 377 13.39 -3.53 -34.15
N LEU A 378 14.56 -3.28 -34.75
CA LEU A 378 15.82 -3.27 -34.01
C LEU A 378 15.87 -2.13 -32.99
N PHE A 379 15.40 -0.95 -33.40
CA PHE A 379 15.32 0.23 -32.55
C PHE A 379 14.46 0.00 -31.31
N ILE A 380 13.26 -0.56 -31.44
CA ILE A 380 12.36 -0.71 -30.29
C ILE A 380 12.90 -1.71 -29.27
N ILE A 381 13.56 -2.78 -29.72
CA ILE A 381 14.24 -3.72 -28.82
C ILE A 381 15.41 -3.02 -28.11
N MET A 382 16.24 -2.27 -28.85
CA MET A 382 17.31 -1.48 -28.25
C MET A 382 16.76 -0.49 -27.22
N PHE A 383 15.68 0.22 -27.54
CA PHE A 383 15.01 1.17 -26.67
C PHE A 383 14.55 0.52 -25.37
N VAL A 384 13.91 -0.66 -25.44
CA VAL A 384 13.51 -1.45 -24.28
C VAL A 384 14.72 -1.82 -23.41
N LEU A 385 15.81 -2.30 -24.01
CA LEU A 385 17.01 -2.69 -23.27
C LEU A 385 17.69 -1.50 -22.58
N VAL A 386 17.69 -0.33 -23.22
CA VAL A 386 18.16 0.92 -22.58
C VAL A 386 17.32 1.26 -21.34
N HIS A 387 16.00 1.07 -21.40
CA HIS A 387 15.13 1.27 -20.23
C HIS A 387 15.38 0.23 -19.13
N VAL A 388 15.66 -1.03 -19.49
CA VAL A 388 16.05 -2.07 -18.52
C VAL A 388 17.37 -1.71 -17.83
N LEU A 389 18.37 -1.17 -18.54
CA LEU A 389 19.62 -0.69 -17.93
C LEU A 389 19.36 0.41 -16.89
N MET A 390 18.36 1.27 -17.12
CA MET A 390 17.95 2.30 -16.16
C MET A 390 17.36 1.70 -14.87
N TYR A 391 16.71 0.53 -14.92
CA TYR A 391 16.27 -0.19 -13.70
C TYR A 391 17.46 -0.62 -12.82
N PHE A 392 18.61 -0.90 -13.43
CA PHE A 392 19.85 -1.25 -12.71
C PHE A 392 20.74 -0.03 -12.39
N ASP A 393 20.22 1.20 -12.54
CA ASP A 393 20.95 2.47 -12.36
C ASP A 393 22.23 2.61 -13.23
N ASP A 394 22.33 1.93 -14.38
CA ASP A 394 23.49 2.03 -15.28
C ASP A 394 23.44 3.28 -16.18
N ARG A 395 23.34 4.45 -15.53
CA ARG A 395 23.18 5.76 -16.20
C ARG A 395 24.31 6.09 -17.18
N LYS A 396 25.55 5.71 -16.86
CA LYS A 396 26.71 5.97 -17.72
C LYS A 396 26.65 5.12 -18.99
N GLY A 397 26.29 3.84 -18.87
CA GLY A 397 26.11 2.96 -20.02
C GLY A 397 25.05 3.50 -20.96
N VAL A 398 23.92 3.95 -20.41
CA VAL A 398 22.80 4.53 -21.19
C VAL A 398 23.23 5.78 -21.96
N VAL A 399 23.99 6.71 -21.35
CA VAL A 399 24.48 7.90 -22.05
C VAL A 399 25.42 7.55 -23.20
N VAL A 400 26.36 6.62 -22.98
CA VAL A 400 27.32 6.20 -24.01
C VAL A 400 26.61 5.54 -25.17
N ILE A 401 25.69 4.61 -24.89
CA ILE A 401 24.91 3.90 -25.92
C ILE A 401 24.03 4.89 -26.71
N GLY A 402 23.36 5.81 -26.01
CA GLY A 402 22.57 6.86 -26.67
C GLY A 402 23.41 7.78 -27.56
N ALA A 403 24.59 8.18 -27.11
CA ALA A 403 25.51 8.99 -27.91
C ALA A 403 26.01 8.26 -29.17
N ILE A 404 26.36 6.97 -29.03
CA ILE A 404 26.74 6.12 -30.16
C ILE A 404 25.58 6.03 -31.16
N PHE A 405 24.36 5.78 -30.67
CA PHE A 405 23.19 5.70 -31.52
C PHE A 405 22.94 6.98 -32.31
N VAL A 406 22.94 8.13 -31.64
CA VAL A 406 22.76 9.46 -32.26
C VAL A 406 23.81 9.71 -33.34
N LEU A 407 25.09 9.45 -33.03
CA LEU A 407 26.18 9.66 -33.99
C LEU A 407 26.06 8.74 -35.20
N LEU A 408 25.83 7.44 -34.98
CA LEU A 408 25.64 6.47 -36.05
C LEU A 408 24.40 6.80 -36.88
N ASN A 409 23.30 7.22 -36.24
CA ASN A 409 22.06 7.50 -36.93
C ASN A 409 22.20 8.71 -37.86
N ILE A 410 22.89 9.77 -37.44
CA ILE A 410 23.17 10.93 -38.31
C ILE A 410 24.13 10.52 -39.43
N THR A 411 25.27 9.92 -39.09
CA THR A 411 26.35 9.66 -40.07
C THR A 411 25.97 8.60 -41.10
N LEU A 412 25.37 7.49 -40.68
CA LEU A 412 24.97 6.42 -41.59
C LEU A 412 23.77 6.82 -42.42
N SER A 413 22.79 7.56 -41.88
CA SER A 413 21.68 8.06 -42.70
C SER A 413 22.17 9.04 -43.76
N TYR A 414 23.11 9.93 -43.41
CA TYR A 414 23.70 10.86 -44.38
C TYR A 414 24.49 10.11 -45.48
N TRP A 415 25.32 9.14 -45.10
CA TRP A 415 26.06 8.34 -46.08
C TRP A 415 25.15 7.49 -46.96
N MET A 416 24.09 6.89 -46.42
CA MET A 416 23.18 6.07 -47.21
C MET A 416 22.29 6.90 -48.13
N MET A 417 21.89 8.12 -47.71
CA MET A 417 21.22 9.09 -48.57
C MET A 417 22.08 9.45 -49.78
N MET A 418 23.38 9.68 -49.59
CA MET A 418 24.32 9.97 -50.71
C MET A 418 24.55 8.78 -51.65
N LEU A 419 24.16 7.58 -51.25
CA LEU A 419 24.29 6.34 -52.02
C LEU A 419 22.94 5.83 -52.55
N ASP A 420 21.86 6.62 -52.42
CA ASP A 420 20.49 6.26 -52.81
C ASP A 420 19.95 4.98 -52.12
N TYR A 421 20.43 4.67 -50.91
CA TYR A 421 19.99 3.52 -50.10
C TYR A 421 19.17 3.95 -48.88
N ASP A 422 18.04 4.60 -49.13
CA ASP A 422 17.27 5.25 -48.07
C ASP A 422 16.77 4.29 -46.98
N GLY A 423 16.79 4.78 -45.73
CA GLY A 423 16.37 4.02 -44.54
C GLY A 423 17.40 2.97 -44.05
N LEU A 424 18.36 2.55 -44.89
CA LEU A 424 19.39 1.58 -44.50
C LEU A 424 20.34 2.13 -43.43
N GLY A 425 20.53 3.45 -43.37
CA GLY A 425 21.32 4.11 -42.34
C GLY A 425 20.76 3.91 -40.94
N MET A 426 19.46 4.14 -40.77
CA MET A 426 18.72 3.89 -39.51
C MET A 426 18.75 2.40 -39.12
N PHE A 427 18.66 1.49 -40.10
CA PHE A 427 18.78 0.05 -39.88
C PHE A 427 20.14 -0.33 -39.29
N LEU A 428 21.23 0.09 -39.94
CA LEU A 428 22.60 -0.20 -39.49
C LEU A 428 22.91 0.43 -38.13
N ALA A 429 22.50 1.68 -37.92
CA ALA A 429 22.68 2.37 -36.63
C ALA A 429 21.98 1.64 -35.49
N SER A 430 20.74 1.20 -35.72
CA SER A 430 19.95 0.44 -34.75
C SER A 430 20.54 -0.95 -34.49
N PHE A 431 21.02 -1.64 -35.53
CA PHE A 431 21.66 -2.95 -35.39
C PHE A 431 22.93 -2.91 -34.54
N ILE A 432 23.87 -2.02 -34.88
CA ILE A 432 25.15 -1.88 -34.16
C ILE A 432 24.90 -1.52 -32.70
N THR A 433 23.96 -0.60 -32.45
CA THR A 433 23.63 -0.16 -31.10
C THR A 433 22.89 -1.25 -30.30
N LEU A 434 22.02 -2.02 -30.94
CA LEU A 434 21.36 -3.17 -30.31
C LEU A 434 22.39 -4.18 -29.78
N VAL A 435 23.41 -4.50 -30.58
CA VAL A 435 24.50 -5.38 -30.13
C VAL A 435 25.22 -4.77 -28.93
N ALA A 436 25.55 -3.47 -28.98
CA ALA A 436 26.23 -2.78 -27.89
C ALA A 436 25.42 -2.80 -26.58
N VAL A 437 24.09 -2.57 -26.63
CA VAL A 437 23.24 -2.58 -25.42
C VAL A 437 23.05 -3.99 -24.87
N ILE A 438 22.95 -5.03 -25.72
CA ILE A 438 22.88 -6.42 -25.26
C ILE A 438 24.17 -6.79 -24.51
N VAL A 439 25.34 -6.49 -25.09
CA VAL A 439 26.64 -6.74 -24.45
C VAL A 439 26.72 -6.00 -23.11
N ARG A 440 26.28 -4.75 -23.06
CA ARG A 440 26.27 -3.96 -21.81
C ARG A 440 25.33 -4.55 -20.76
N LEU A 441 24.12 -4.96 -21.13
CA LEU A 441 23.16 -5.56 -20.22
C LEU A 441 23.67 -6.86 -19.64
N LEU A 442 24.23 -7.76 -20.46
CA LEU A 442 24.83 -9.01 -19.98
C LEU A 442 25.99 -8.75 -19.02
N TYR A 443 26.81 -7.73 -19.30
CA TYR A 443 27.87 -7.30 -18.39
C TYR A 443 27.33 -6.81 -17.04
N VAL A 444 26.28 -5.98 -17.03
CA VAL A 444 25.64 -5.49 -15.80
C VAL A 444 25.01 -6.63 -15.02
N LEU A 445 24.27 -7.53 -15.68
CA LEU A 445 23.62 -8.67 -15.03
C LEU A 445 24.64 -9.62 -14.40
N ARG A 446 25.74 -9.93 -15.09
CA ARG A 446 26.80 -10.79 -14.55
C ARG A 446 27.44 -10.21 -13.30
N ASN A 447 27.65 -8.90 -13.29
CA ASN A 447 28.34 -8.17 -12.21
C ASN A 447 27.39 -7.43 -11.26
N ILE A 448 26.10 -7.79 -11.23
CA ILE A 448 25.10 -7.04 -10.48
C ILE A 448 25.43 -6.95 -9.00
N ASP A 449 25.94 -8.01 -8.38
CA ASP A 449 26.31 -8.03 -6.95
C ASP A 449 27.38 -6.97 -6.66
N TYR A 450 28.39 -6.84 -7.53
CA TYR A 450 29.42 -5.79 -7.40
C TYR A 450 28.80 -4.40 -7.49
N PHE A 451 27.88 -4.18 -8.45
CA PHE A 451 27.20 -2.90 -8.57
C PHE A 451 26.29 -2.62 -7.38
N THR A 452 25.64 -3.63 -6.81
CA THR A 452 24.76 -3.45 -5.66
C THR A 452 25.54 -3.17 -4.37
N PHE A 453 26.59 -3.93 -4.08
CA PHE A 453 27.31 -3.87 -2.80
C PHE A 453 28.54 -2.95 -2.81
N CYS A 454 29.30 -2.92 -3.92
CA CYS A 454 30.63 -2.31 -3.95
C CYS A 454 30.69 -0.97 -4.68
N SER A 455 29.66 -0.61 -5.46
CA SER A 455 29.66 0.66 -6.21
C SER A 455 29.26 1.88 -5.38
N GLN A 456 28.79 1.68 -4.14
CA GLN A 456 28.45 2.77 -3.23
C GLN A 456 29.71 3.32 -2.56
N PRO A 457 29.92 4.66 -2.54
CA PRO A 457 31.11 5.23 -1.91
C PRO A 457 31.07 5.04 -0.39
N ILE A 458 31.93 4.18 0.15
CA ILE A 458 32.10 3.90 1.59
C ILE A 458 32.61 5.13 2.35
N ASN A 459 33.32 6.04 1.67
CA ASN A 459 33.67 7.37 2.16
C ASN A 459 33.21 8.40 1.13
N GLN A 460 32.29 9.29 1.51
CA GLN A 460 32.23 10.60 0.87
C GLN A 460 33.50 11.35 1.30
N SER A 461 34.63 11.04 0.66
CA SER A 461 35.76 11.96 0.67
C SER A 461 35.17 13.29 0.19
N LYS A 462 35.12 14.29 1.09
CA LYS A 462 35.02 15.69 0.69
C LYS A 462 36.20 15.89 -0.26
N LYS A 463 35.97 15.70 -1.56
CA LYS A 463 36.94 16.12 -2.56
C LYS A 463 37.12 17.60 -2.26
N SER A 464 38.32 17.94 -1.79
CA SER A 464 38.75 19.33 -1.71
C SER A 464 38.43 19.97 -3.05
N LYS A 465 38.10 21.26 -3.02
CA LYS A 465 37.87 22.08 -4.21
C LYS A 465 39.12 22.08 -5.11
N GLU A 466 39.38 20.99 -5.80
CA GLU A 466 40.19 21.00 -7.00
C GLU A 466 39.34 21.67 -8.06
N LYS A 467 39.98 22.63 -8.72
CA LYS A 467 39.42 23.51 -9.74
C LYS A 467 38.92 22.67 -10.93
N SER A 468 37.77 22.01 -10.80
CA SER A 468 37.05 21.48 -11.95
C SER A 468 36.31 22.64 -12.58
N PHE A 469 36.56 22.84 -13.87
CA PHE A 469 35.91 23.77 -14.78
C PHE A 469 34.43 24.02 -14.41
N LEU A 470 34.16 25.21 -13.87
CA LEU A 470 32.93 25.62 -13.20
C LEU A 470 31.70 25.61 -14.12
N LEU A 471 30.65 24.90 -13.73
CA LEU A 471 29.26 25.21 -14.08
C LEU A 471 28.55 25.72 -12.81
N LYS A 472 28.51 27.06 -12.65
CA LYS A 472 27.60 27.76 -11.73
C LYS A 472 26.14 27.58 -12.23
N PRO A 473 25.11 27.64 -11.37
CA PRO A 473 23.71 27.43 -11.73
C PRO A 473 23.19 28.32 -12.89
N GLY A 474 23.76 29.52 -13.07
CA GLY A 474 23.46 30.37 -14.24
C GLY A 474 23.95 29.81 -15.60
N LYS A 475 24.89 28.86 -15.61
CA LYS A 475 25.40 28.23 -16.84
C LYS A 475 24.69 26.92 -17.23
N ALA A 476 23.86 26.34 -16.36
CA ALA A 476 22.99 25.22 -16.76
C ALA A 476 21.92 25.69 -17.76
N VAL A 477 21.42 26.92 -17.56
CA VAL A 477 20.58 27.64 -18.52
C VAL A 477 21.33 27.89 -19.83
N SER A 478 22.64 28.24 -19.79
CA SER A 478 23.44 28.39 -21.01
C SER A 478 23.75 27.06 -21.72
N VAL A 479 23.81 25.91 -21.05
CA VAL A 479 23.95 24.60 -21.73
C VAL A 479 22.64 24.16 -22.36
N LEU A 480 21.50 24.46 -21.72
CA LEU A 480 20.17 24.33 -22.34
C LEU A 480 20.05 25.27 -23.57
N LEU A 481 20.56 26.50 -23.46
CA LEU A 481 20.63 27.47 -24.56
C LEU A 481 21.62 27.07 -25.65
N ILE A 482 22.78 26.48 -25.34
CA ILE A 482 23.80 26.09 -26.33
C ILE A 482 23.39 24.81 -27.08
N MET A 483 22.73 23.84 -26.42
CA MET A 483 22.15 22.67 -27.12
C MET A 483 20.90 23.04 -27.94
N THR A 484 20.15 24.06 -27.56
CA THR A 484 19.04 24.62 -28.37
C THR A 484 19.56 25.55 -29.49
N LEU A 485 20.67 26.26 -29.28
CA LEU A 485 21.36 27.07 -30.29
C LEU A 485 22.11 26.22 -31.33
N LEU A 486 22.59 25.02 -30.97
CA LEU A 486 23.20 24.08 -31.93
C LEU A 486 22.17 23.44 -32.89
N LEU A 487 20.88 23.48 -32.53
CA LEU A 487 19.76 23.18 -33.44
C LEU A 487 19.16 24.43 -34.10
N SER A 488 19.72 25.62 -33.83
CA SER A 488 19.27 26.92 -34.35
C SER A 488 20.44 27.76 -34.90
N ALA A 489 21.53 27.11 -35.34
CA ALA A 489 22.73 27.78 -35.85
C ALA A 489 22.53 28.27 -37.29
N CYS A 490 21.66 29.25 -37.47
CA CYS A 490 21.67 30.22 -38.56
C CYS A 490 20.91 31.46 -38.06
N LEU A 491 21.62 32.46 -37.53
CA LEU A 491 21.38 33.89 -37.74
C LEU A 491 22.33 34.73 -36.86
N GLY A 492 22.90 35.76 -37.48
CA GLY A 492 24.00 36.59 -36.99
C GLY A 492 23.64 37.67 -35.99
N GLU A 493 24.70 38.27 -35.46
CA GLU A 493 24.76 39.28 -34.39
C GLU A 493 24.04 40.59 -34.71
N SER A 494 23.48 41.23 -33.68
CA SER A 494 23.77 42.64 -33.33
C SER A 494 23.17 43.02 -31.96
N GLU A 495 23.78 44.05 -31.36
CA GLU A 495 23.80 44.37 -29.93
C GLU A 495 22.62 45.20 -29.38
N SER A 496 22.59 45.21 -28.04
CA SER A 496 22.36 46.36 -27.14
C SER A 496 20.95 46.58 -26.57
N GLY A 497 20.92 46.97 -25.29
CA GLY A 497 19.79 47.70 -24.70
C GLY A 497 19.31 47.19 -23.34
N SER A 498 20.07 47.48 -22.28
CA SER A 498 19.63 47.41 -20.88
C SER A 498 18.39 48.27 -20.59
N GLN A 499 17.50 47.83 -19.69
CA GLN A 499 17.19 48.61 -18.47
C GLN A 499 16.34 47.82 -17.46
N SER A 500 16.82 47.87 -16.22
CA SER A 500 16.23 47.44 -14.98
C SER A 500 15.15 48.43 -14.48
N SER A 501 14.09 47.92 -13.88
CA SER A 501 13.35 48.68 -12.86
C SER A 501 12.88 47.76 -11.72
N ASP A 502 13.47 48.02 -10.55
CA ASP A 502 13.05 47.53 -9.25
C ASP A 502 11.63 48.01 -8.92
N ILE A 503 10.78 47.12 -8.41
CA ILE A 503 9.65 47.52 -7.57
C ILE A 503 9.72 46.74 -6.25
N LYS A 504 9.80 47.56 -5.19
CA LYS A 504 9.91 47.21 -3.78
C LYS A 504 8.69 46.44 -3.27
N VAL A 505 9.03 45.45 -2.44
CA VAL A 505 8.15 44.67 -1.59
C VAL A 505 7.53 45.55 -0.51
N ASN A 506 6.20 45.61 -0.45
CA ASN A 506 5.47 46.01 0.75
C ASN A 506 5.08 44.74 1.51
N ASN A 507 5.66 44.60 2.70
CA ASN A 507 5.30 43.62 3.71
C ASN A 507 4.00 44.06 4.37
N GLU A 508 2.93 43.30 4.20
CA GLU A 508 1.88 43.20 5.20
C GLU A 508 1.87 41.79 5.78
N SER A 509 2.32 41.76 7.03
CA SER A 509 2.21 40.66 7.97
C SER A 509 0.75 40.28 8.18
N THR A 510 0.35 39.12 7.68
CA THR A 510 -0.78 38.36 8.23
C THR A 510 -0.25 37.15 8.97
N SER A 511 -0.52 37.20 10.26
CA SER A 511 -0.23 36.22 11.31
C SER A 511 -0.63 34.80 10.93
N ALA A 512 0.20 33.87 11.41
CA ALA A 512 0.06 32.44 11.32
C ALA A 512 -1.35 31.93 11.67
N MET A 513 -1.84 31.02 10.85
CA MET A 513 -2.84 30.03 11.24
C MET A 513 -2.26 28.67 10.88
N GLY A 514 -1.86 27.91 11.90
CA GLY A 514 -1.17 26.63 11.78
C GLY A 514 -2.06 25.56 11.14
N LEU A 515 -1.50 24.82 10.18
CA LEU A 515 -2.09 23.59 9.67
C LEU A 515 -1.59 22.43 10.56
N GLY A 516 -2.48 21.94 11.42
CA GLY A 516 -2.24 20.78 12.27
C GLY A 516 -1.99 19.51 11.45
N VAL A 517 -0.99 18.75 11.86
CA VAL A 517 -0.83 17.34 11.49
C VAL A 517 -2.00 16.61 12.15
N SER A 518 -2.92 16.02 11.38
CA SER A 518 -3.95 15.16 11.97
C SER A 518 -3.27 13.96 12.63
N SER A 519 -3.46 13.81 13.94
CA SER A 519 -2.92 12.72 14.77
C SER A 519 -3.77 11.43 14.70
N GLN A 520 -4.92 11.49 14.04
CA GLN A 520 -5.94 10.45 14.07
C GLN A 520 -5.58 9.24 13.20
N LEU A 521 -6.03 8.05 13.60
CA LEU A 521 -5.92 6.82 12.80
C LEU A 521 -6.93 6.87 11.65
N ILE A 522 -6.47 7.12 10.43
CA ILE A 522 -7.33 7.20 9.25
C ILE A 522 -7.28 5.87 8.49
N GLU A 523 -8.39 5.12 8.55
CA GLU A 523 -8.67 3.93 7.75
C GLU A 523 -9.71 4.22 6.67
N ASP A 524 -9.68 3.47 5.56
CA ASP A 524 -10.76 3.48 4.56
C ASP A 524 -11.80 2.40 4.83
N LYS A 525 -12.91 2.82 5.44
CA LYS A 525 -14.05 1.96 5.79
C LYS A 525 -14.74 1.30 4.58
N ARG A 526 -14.49 1.76 3.34
CA ARG A 526 -15.05 1.11 2.13
C ARG A 526 -14.50 -0.31 1.90
N LEU A 527 -13.46 -0.69 2.63
CA LEU A 527 -12.96 -2.06 2.63
C LEU A 527 -14.07 -3.05 3.05
N TYR A 528 -14.89 -2.69 4.03
CA TYR A 528 -15.92 -3.56 4.61
C TYR A 528 -17.20 -3.64 3.76
N GLU A 529 -17.45 -2.68 2.86
CA GLU A 529 -18.60 -2.70 1.94
C GLU A 529 -18.64 -3.93 1.01
N ARG A 530 -17.54 -4.69 0.97
CA ARG A 530 -17.38 -5.91 0.15
C ARG A 530 -17.76 -7.18 0.90
N ASP A 531 -17.85 -7.11 2.22
CA ASP A 531 -18.19 -8.25 3.06
C ASP A 531 -19.73 -8.39 3.08
N ASP A 532 -20.22 -9.63 2.97
CA ASP A 532 -21.65 -9.91 2.97
C ASP A 532 -22.00 -10.61 4.27
N ASP A 533 -22.49 -9.83 5.24
CA ASP A 533 -22.88 -10.26 6.58
C ASP A 533 -23.94 -11.37 6.61
N ARG A 534 -24.67 -11.56 5.50
CA ARG A 534 -25.70 -12.59 5.36
C ARG A 534 -25.19 -13.83 4.64
N SER A 535 -23.97 -13.80 4.10
CA SER A 535 -23.43 -14.91 3.32
C SER A 535 -22.80 -15.99 4.19
N LEU A 536 -22.92 -17.22 3.72
CA LEU A 536 -22.21 -18.38 4.24
C LEU A 536 -21.27 -18.89 3.15
N LYS A 537 -19.96 -18.75 3.37
CA LYS A 537 -18.95 -19.31 2.46
C LYS A 537 -18.79 -20.80 2.75
N THR A 538 -18.64 -21.62 1.70
CA THR A 538 -18.37 -23.06 1.89
C THR A 538 -16.96 -23.37 1.44
N VAL A 539 -16.12 -23.77 2.39
CA VAL A 539 -14.69 -24.03 2.18
C VAL A 539 -14.43 -25.53 2.29
N TYR A 540 -13.73 -26.06 1.29
CA TYR A 540 -13.30 -27.45 1.20
C TYR A 540 -11.78 -27.51 1.37
N VAL A 541 -11.31 -28.24 2.37
CA VAL A 541 -9.89 -28.43 2.66
C VAL A 541 -9.54 -29.91 2.48
N THR A 542 -8.64 -30.19 1.55
CA THR A 542 -8.04 -31.53 1.42
C THR A 542 -6.68 -31.54 2.09
N ILE A 543 -6.50 -32.39 3.10
CA ILE A 543 -5.23 -32.56 3.82
C ILE A 543 -4.36 -33.55 3.03
N LEU A 544 -3.12 -33.17 2.74
CA LEU A 544 -2.19 -33.99 1.96
C LEU A 544 -1.21 -34.74 2.88
N PRO A 545 -0.66 -35.90 2.43
CA PRO A 545 0.41 -36.61 3.14
C PRO A 545 1.62 -35.72 3.42
N ASP A 546 2.15 -35.83 4.63
CA ASP A 546 3.41 -35.20 5.01
C ASP A 546 4.57 -35.83 4.21
N LYS A 547 5.45 -35.00 3.66
CA LYS A 547 6.62 -35.43 2.88
C LYS A 547 7.89 -35.56 3.73
N SER A 548 7.80 -35.36 5.04
CA SER A 548 8.96 -35.44 5.94
C SER A 548 9.44 -36.89 6.10
N GLY A 549 10.71 -37.16 5.81
CA GLY A 549 11.36 -38.48 5.99
C GLY A 549 11.66 -38.83 7.45
N SER A 550 10.83 -38.36 8.39
CA SER A 550 10.98 -38.62 9.83
C SER A 550 10.22 -39.89 10.22
N GLU A 551 10.66 -40.59 11.27
CA GLU A 551 10.04 -41.86 11.73
C GLU A 551 8.57 -41.73 12.18
N LYS A 552 8.05 -40.50 12.36
CA LYS A 552 6.63 -40.22 12.65
C LYS A 552 6.13 -39.03 11.82
N THR A 553 5.49 -39.33 10.70
CA THR A 553 4.79 -38.36 9.85
C THR A 553 3.59 -37.77 10.58
N LEU A 554 3.41 -36.45 10.54
CA LEU A 554 2.22 -35.78 11.10
C LEU A 554 1.01 -36.02 10.17
N ASP A 555 -0.11 -36.48 10.73
CA ASP A 555 -1.38 -36.64 10.03
C ASP A 555 -2.46 -35.69 10.61
N TRP A 556 -3.64 -35.63 10.00
CA TRP A 556 -4.73 -34.77 10.44
C TRP A 556 -5.20 -35.10 11.86
N TYR A 557 -5.25 -36.40 12.19
CA TYR A 557 -5.59 -36.87 13.53
C TYR A 557 -4.58 -36.37 14.58
N GLY A 558 -3.30 -36.43 14.26
CA GLY A 558 -2.18 -36.00 15.08
C GLY A 558 -2.10 -34.48 15.22
N LEU A 559 -2.35 -33.71 14.15
CA LEU A 559 -2.42 -32.24 14.21
C LEU A 559 -3.47 -31.79 15.24
N ASN A 560 -4.65 -32.42 15.24
CA ASN A 560 -5.74 -32.12 16.17
C ASN A 560 -5.51 -32.57 17.63
N ARG A 561 -4.36 -33.18 17.94
CA ARG A 561 -3.99 -33.68 19.27
C ARG A 561 -2.57 -33.30 19.68
N LEU A 562 -2.02 -32.25 19.07
CA LEU A 562 -0.70 -31.75 19.43
C LEU A 562 -0.68 -31.17 20.85
N PRO A 563 0.42 -31.36 21.61
CA PRO A 563 0.61 -30.71 22.91
C PRO A 563 1.01 -29.23 22.76
N ASP A 564 0.75 -28.43 23.80
CA ASP A 564 0.79 -26.96 23.98
C ASP A 564 1.96 -26.10 23.46
N LYS A 565 2.91 -26.64 22.68
CA LYS A 565 4.03 -25.85 22.12
C LYS A 565 4.36 -26.13 20.64
N SER A 566 3.35 -26.48 19.83
CA SER A 566 3.55 -26.92 18.44
C SER A 566 2.97 -25.98 17.35
N GLU A 567 2.91 -24.66 17.55
CA GLU A 567 2.33 -23.71 16.58
C GLU A 567 2.97 -23.75 15.17
N ASP A 568 4.22 -24.23 15.09
CA ASP A 568 4.97 -24.35 13.83
C ASP A 568 4.64 -25.62 13.03
N LYS A 569 3.92 -26.58 13.62
CA LYS A 569 3.52 -27.80 12.92
C LYS A 569 2.36 -27.50 11.98
N SER A 570 2.60 -27.72 10.69
CA SER A 570 1.64 -27.47 9.63
C SER A 570 1.45 -28.70 8.75
N LEU A 571 0.26 -28.84 8.17
CA LEU A 571 -0.02 -29.82 7.12
C LEU A 571 -0.21 -29.08 5.79
N SER A 572 0.30 -29.68 4.72
CA SER A 572 0.04 -29.19 3.36
C SER A 572 -1.41 -29.46 2.97
N ILE A 573 -2.07 -28.47 2.37
CA ILE A 573 -3.48 -28.58 2.01
C ILE A 573 -3.76 -28.15 0.57
N ILE A 574 -4.89 -28.61 0.06
CA ILE A 574 -5.61 -27.99 -1.06
C ILE A 574 -6.84 -27.32 -0.48
N MET A 575 -6.88 -25.98 -0.48
CA MET A 575 -8.04 -25.19 -0.10
C MET A 575 -8.82 -24.78 -1.34
N GLN A 576 -10.12 -25.03 -1.33
CA GLN A 576 -11.05 -24.72 -2.42
C GLN A 576 -12.35 -24.16 -1.85
N GLU A 577 -13.08 -23.40 -2.65
CA GLU A 577 -14.42 -22.93 -2.34
C GLU A 577 -15.43 -23.65 -3.24
N GLY A 578 -16.66 -23.86 -2.76
CA GLY A 578 -17.64 -24.62 -3.52
C GLY A 578 -19.09 -24.38 -3.12
N SER A 579 -19.95 -25.23 -3.65
CA SER A 579 -21.38 -25.17 -3.39
C SER A 579 -21.71 -25.56 -1.95
N ALA A 580 -22.82 -25.05 -1.43
CA ALA A 580 -23.33 -25.41 -0.12
C ALA A 580 -23.64 -26.91 -0.01
N GLN A 581 -23.80 -27.40 1.23
CA GLN A 581 -24.29 -28.75 1.54
C GLN A 581 -23.39 -29.91 1.08
N GLY A 582 -22.07 -29.70 0.98
CA GLY A 582 -21.12 -30.80 0.74
C GLY A 582 -21.10 -31.31 -0.71
N ALA A 583 -21.67 -30.58 -1.67
CA ALA A 583 -21.63 -30.93 -3.10
C ALA A 583 -20.22 -30.84 -3.73
N GLY A 584 -19.24 -30.34 -2.97
CA GLY A 584 -17.84 -30.27 -3.36
C GLY A 584 -17.42 -28.91 -3.94
N PRO A 585 -16.14 -28.77 -4.31
CA PRO A 585 -15.59 -27.58 -4.97
C PRO A 585 -16.35 -27.26 -6.26
N ALA A 586 -16.64 -25.98 -6.51
CA ALA A 586 -17.46 -25.54 -7.65
C ALA A 586 -16.68 -24.72 -8.68
N GLN A 587 -17.02 -24.89 -9.96
CA GLN A 587 -16.35 -24.17 -11.05
C GLN A 587 -16.52 -22.66 -10.92
N GLY A 588 -15.43 -21.91 -11.10
CA GLY A 588 -15.40 -20.45 -10.95
C GLY A 588 -15.13 -19.97 -9.52
N MET A 589 -15.12 -20.86 -8.54
CA MET A 589 -14.80 -20.55 -7.14
C MET A 589 -13.30 -20.74 -6.84
N PHE A 590 -12.83 -20.18 -5.73
CA PHE A 590 -11.41 -20.21 -5.37
C PHE A 590 -10.85 -21.64 -5.33
N GLY A 591 -9.65 -21.85 -5.89
CA GLY A 591 -8.96 -23.14 -5.84
C GLY A 591 -9.58 -24.26 -6.70
N TYR A 592 -10.65 -24.03 -7.46
CA TYR A 592 -11.26 -25.05 -8.31
C TYR A 592 -10.27 -25.65 -9.33
N GLY A 593 -10.28 -26.97 -9.50
CA GLY A 593 -9.39 -27.70 -10.41
C GLY A 593 -7.94 -27.89 -9.90
N THR A 594 -7.62 -27.38 -8.71
CA THR A 594 -6.27 -27.53 -8.13
C THR A 594 -6.04 -28.95 -7.64
N THR A 595 -4.90 -29.54 -8.02
CA THR A 595 -4.49 -30.92 -7.63
C THR A 595 -3.20 -30.97 -6.81
N LYS A 596 -2.57 -29.81 -6.58
CA LYS A 596 -1.34 -29.67 -5.78
C LYS A 596 -1.61 -28.81 -4.55
N ALA A 597 -0.75 -28.95 -3.54
CA ALA A 597 -0.81 -28.12 -2.33
C ALA A 597 -0.80 -26.63 -2.71
N ASN A 598 -1.81 -25.88 -2.24
CA ASN A 598 -1.94 -24.44 -2.47
C ASN A 598 -1.94 -23.64 -1.16
N GLY A 599 -1.72 -24.33 -0.04
CA GLY A 599 -1.53 -23.69 1.26
C GLY A 599 -1.10 -24.69 2.32
N SER A 600 -1.02 -24.19 3.54
CA SER A 600 -0.78 -24.95 4.76
C SER A 600 -1.84 -24.62 5.81
N ILE A 601 -2.18 -25.60 6.64
CA ILE A 601 -3.06 -25.44 7.79
C ILE A 601 -2.29 -25.69 9.10
N THR A 602 -2.51 -24.83 10.10
CA THR A 602 -1.98 -24.98 11.47
C THR A 602 -3.13 -24.84 12.47
N LEU A 603 -2.95 -25.38 13.68
CA LEU A 603 -3.84 -25.00 14.79
C LEU A 603 -3.69 -23.51 15.12
N ARG A 604 -4.76 -22.91 15.67
CA ARG A 604 -4.79 -21.51 16.10
C ARG A 604 -5.47 -21.40 17.46
N GLY A 605 -4.86 -20.61 18.34
CA GLY A 605 -5.46 -20.20 19.62
C GLY A 605 -5.14 -21.18 20.75
N ARG A 606 -4.57 -20.69 21.85
CA ARG A 606 -4.09 -21.54 22.95
C ARG A 606 -5.21 -22.34 23.60
N THR A 607 -6.32 -21.68 23.95
CA THR A 607 -7.52 -22.32 24.52
C THR A 607 -8.17 -23.30 23.54
N ALA A 608 -8.17 -22.97 22.25
CA ALA A 608 -8.73 -23.82 21.20
C ALA A 608 -7.97 -25.15 21.01
N TRP A 609 -6.77 -25.31 21.58
CA TRP A 609 -6.04 -26.58 21.53
C TRP A 609 -6.62 -27.62 22.47
N TYR A 610 -7.19 -27.20 23.60
CA TYR A 610 -7.85 -28.08 24.55
C TYR A 610 -9.30 -28.38 24.14
N ALA A 611 -9.89 -27.51 23.32
CA ALA A 611 -11.29 -27.65 22.93
C ALA A 611 -11.54 -28.85 22.00
N PRO A 612 -12.68 -29.57 22.11
CA PRO A 612 -13.01 -30.69 21.24
C PRO A 612 -13.03 -30.32 19.75
N GLN A 613 -13.56 -29.15 19.42
CA GLN A 613 -13.55 -28.60 18.06
C GLN A 613 -12.44 -27.55 17.93
N LYS A 614 -11.48 -27.80 17.04
CA LYS A 614 -10.29 -26.95 16.87
C LYS A 614 -10.57 -25.73 16.00
N SER A 615 -9.79 -24.68 16.23
CA SER A 615 -9.67 -23.52 15.34
C SER A 615 -8.38 -23.61 14.52
N TYR A 616 -8.40 -23.07 13.32
CA TYR A 616 -7.30 -23.23 12.36
C TYR A 616 -6.84 -21.89 11.80
N ARG A 617 -5.56 -21.82 11.46
CA ARG A 617 -5.00 -20.78 10.60
C ARG A 617 -4.65 -21.39 9.27
N ILE A 618 -5.09 -20.76 8.20
CA ILE A 618 -4.75 -21.14 6.82
C ILE A 618 -3.77 -20.10 6.27
N LYS A 619 -2.67 -20.58 5.68
CA LYS A 619 -1.71 -19.77 4.96
C LYS A 619 -1.57 -20.30 3.53
N LEU A 620 -2.06 -19.54 2.57
CA LEU A 620 -1.98 -19.84 1.14
C LEU A 620 -0.55 -19.63 0.64
N HIS A 621 -0.15 -20.45 -0.33
CA HIS A 621 1.09 -20.26 -1.08
C HIS A 621 0.93 -19.08 -2.04
N ASP A 622 2.03 -18.39 -2.37
CA ASP A 622 2.00 -17.24 -3.28
C ASP A 622 1.37 -17.58 -4.65
N GLU A 623 1.55 -18.82 -5.13
CA GLU A 623 1.00 -19.29 -6.40
C GLU A 623 -0.52 -19.55 -6.37
N ALA A 624 -1.11 -19.74 -5.18
CA ALA A 624 -2.54 -19.96 -5.01
C ALA A 624 -3.37 -18.69 -5.20
N GLY A 625 -2.71 -17.52 -5.16
CA GLY A 625 -3.37 -16.23 -5.09
C GLY A 625 -3.89 -15.92 -3.68
N GLN A 626 -4.88 -15.05 -3.61
CA GLN A 626 -5.49 -14.57 -2.37
C GLN A 626 -6.96 -14.99 -2.32
N TRP A 627 -7.41 -15.41 -1.14
CA TRP A 627 -8.82 -15.62 -0.82
C TRP A 627 -9.31 -14.45 0.03
N LEU A 628 -10.40 -13.79 -0.38
CA LEU A 628 -10.88 -12.54 0.23
C LEU A 628 -9.78 -11.45 0.38
N ASP A 629 -8.90 -11.33 -0.63
CA ASP A 629 -7.72 -10.44 -0.61
C ASP A 629 -6.68 -10.76 0.50
N GLN A 630 -6.72 -11.96 1.09
CA GLN A 630 -5.83 -12.44 2.15
C GLN A 630 -5.01 -13.65 1.69
N THR A 631 -3.76 -13.75 2.16
CA THR A 631 -2.93 -14.96 2.01
C THR A 631 -2.82 -15.75 3.31
N SER A 632 -3.12 -15.12 4.45
CA SER A 632 -3.17 -15.76 5.75
C SER A 632 -4.42 -15.28 6.47
N PHE A 633 -5.20 -16.21 7.01
CA PHE A 633 -6.45 -15.92 7.68
C PHE A 633 -6.79 -17.01 8.71
N ASN A 634 -7.70 -16.70 9.62
CA ASN A 634 -8.12 -17.62 10.68
C ASN A 634 -9.53 -18.14 10.40
N LEU A 635 -9.78 -19.38 10.79
CA LEU A 635 -11.08 -20.01 10.87
C LEU A 635 -11.29 -20.39 12.34
N ASN A 636 -12.04 -19.57 13.06
CA ASN A 636 -12.28 -19.75 14.48
C ASN A 636 -13.60 -20.49 14.72
N LYS A 637 -13.57 -21.41 15.68
CA LYS A 637 -14.71 -22.23 16.06
C LYS A 637 -15.56 -21.62 17.17
N HIS A 638 -14.96 -20.74 17.98
CA HIS A 638 -15.60 -20.04 19.10
C HIS A 638 -16.35 -21.03 20.02
N ASN A 639 -15.59 -21.91 20.69
CA ASN A 639 -16.18 -23.00 21.45
C ASN A 639 -17.08 -22.51 22.60
N ASN A 640 -16.67 -21.44 23.28
CA ASN A 640 -17.40 -20.87 24.41
C ASN A 640 -18.47 -19.84 24.00
N ASP A 641 -18.49 -19.42 22.73
CA ASP A 641 -19.51 -18.54 22.19
C ASP A 641 -20.80 -19.36 21.99
N ASP A 642 -21.79 -19.10 22.84
CA ASP A 642 -23.11 -19.69 22.81
C ASP A 642 -24.01 -19.09 21.72
N ALA A 643 -23.69 -17.89 21.22
CA ALA A 643 -24.38 -17.25 20.11
C ALA A 643 -23.78 -17.62 18.74
N LYS A 644 -22.51 -18.05 18.69
CA LYS A 644 -21.71 -18.35 17.49
C LYS A 644 -21.47 -17.16 16.54
N PHE A 645 -21.73 -15.94 17.00
CA PHE A 645 -21.49 -14.71 16.23
C PHE A 645 -20.90 -13.58 17.08
N ALA A 646 -20.53 -13.80 18.34
CA ALA A 646 -20.11 -12.75 19.28
C ALA A 646 -18.95 -11.90 18.72
N ASN A 647 -17.93 -12.61 18.24
CA ASN A 647 -16.74 -12.00 17.69
C ASN A 647 -17.03 -11.24 16.37
N LYS A 648 -17.87 -11.81 15.50
CA LYS A 648 -18.31 -11.14 14.27
C LYS A 648 -19.12 -9.88 14.59
N LEU A 649 -20.09 -9.95 15.49
CA LEU A 649 -20.89 -8.81 15.94
C LEU A 649 -20.00 -7.66 16.44
N SER A 650 -18.98 -7.97 17.24
CA SER A 650 -18.03 -6.96 17.72
C SER A 650 -17.24 -6.29 16.59
N PHE A 651 -16.68 -7.07 15.66
CA PHE A 651 -15.92 -6.50 14.55
C PHE A 651 -16.81 -5.71 13.58
N ASP A 652 -18.00 -6.21 13.23
CA ASP A 652 -18.95 -5.49 12.39
C ASP A 652 -19.38 -4.15 13.05
N LEU A 653 -19.47 -4.09 14.39
CA LEU A 653 -19.70 -2.82 15.10
C LEU A 653 -18.50 -1.86 14.95
N PHE A 654 -17.26 -2.34 15.10
CA PHE A 654 -16.05 -1.52 14.91
C PHE A 654 -15.91 -0.97 13.48
N GLU A 655 -16.53 -1.59 12.47
CA GLU A 655 -16.57 -1.05 11.10
C GLU A 655 -17.29 0.30 11.06
N THR A 656 -18.31 0.48 11.91
CA THR A 656 -19.15 1.68 11.95
C THR A 656 -18.56 2.81 12.81
N ILE A 657 -17.53 2.53 13.61
CA ILE A 657 -16.93 3.48 14.54
C ILE A 657 -15.75 4.21 13.85
N PRO A 658 -15.70 5.55 13.89
CA PRO A 658 -14.57 6.31 13.34
C PRO A 658 -13.28 6.11 14.14
N ASN A 659 -12.13 6.39 13.53
CA ASN A 659 -10.81 6.44 14.20
C ASN A 659 -10.33 5.14 14.89
N ILE A 660 -10.95 3.99 14.57
CA ILE A 660 -10.51 2.66 14.97
C ILE A 660 -10.60 1.71 13.78
N SER A 661 -9.61 0.83 13.61
CA SER A 661 -9.64 -0.21 12.58
C SER A 661 -10.36 -1.46 13.07
N SER A 662 -11.16 -2.08 12.22
CA SER A 662 -11.78 -3.38 12.48
C SER A 662 -11.08 -4.52 11.72
N LEU A 663 -11.55 -5.75 11.90
CA LEU A 663 -11.12 -6.94 11.17
C LEU A 663 -12.26 -7.46 10.32
N ARG A 664 -11.99 -7.82 9.06
CA ARG A 664 -13.00 -8.44 8.21
C ARG A 664 -13.37 -9.83 8.71
N THR A 665 -14.67 -10.13 8.73
CA THR A 665 -15.19 -11.43 9.18
C THR A 665 -16.30 -11.99 8.29
N GLN A 666 -16.31 -13.32 8.11
CA GLN A 666 -17.33 -14.01 7.31
C GLN A 666 -17.70 -15.37 7.92
N PHE A 667 -18.98 -15.75 7.90
CA PHE A 667 -19.37 -17.11 8.25
C PHE A 667 -18.89 -18.12 7.20
N VAL A 668 -18.34 -19.24 7.68
CA VAL A 668 -17.77 -20.32 6.87
C VAL A 668 -18.35 -21.66 7.31
N ASN A 669 -18.82 -22.47 6.37
CA ASN A 669 -18.99 -23.91 6.57
C ASN A 669 -17.74 -24.65 6.08
N LEU A 670 -17.07 -25.40 6.95
CA LEU A 670 -15.82 -26.08 6.63
C LEU A 670 -16.05 -27.57 6.36
N PHE A 671 -15.57 -28.05 5.23
CA PHE A 671 -15.51 -29.47 4.89
C PHE A 671 -14.05 -29.93 4.80
N VAL A 672 -13.70 -31.04 5.45
CA VAL A 672 -12.33 -31.57 5.44
C VAL A 672 -12.30 -32.97 4.82
N LYS A 673 -11.40 -33.18 3.87
CA LYS A 673 -11.05 -34.48 3.30
C LYS A 673 -9.62 -34.83 3.72
N ASP A 674 -9.47 -35.88 4.52
CA ASP A 674 -8.16 -36.29 5.02
C ASP A 674 -7.53 -37.35 4.11
N LEU A 675 -6.40 -37.03 3.48
CA LEU A 675 -5.56 -37.98 2.74
C LEU A 675 -4.21 -38.22 3.44
N SER A 676 -3.99 -37.64 4.62
CA SER A 676 -2.68 -37.63 5.28
C SER A 676 -2.24 -39.00 5.79
N ASN A 677 -3.20 -39.89 6.08
CA ASN A 677 -2.99 -41.29 6.44
C ASN A 677 -2.75 -42.23 5.24
N GLY A 678 -2.74 -41.70 4.00
CA GLY A 678 -2.56 -42.48 2.77
C GLY A 678 -3.85 -43.07 2.17
N GLU A 679 -5.02 -42.81 2.77
CA GLU A 679 -6.33 -43.17 2.21
C GLU A 679 -6.63 -42.32 0.98
N LYS A 680 -6.86 -42.94 -0.19
CA LYS A 680 -7.07 -42.20 -1.46
C LYS A 680 -8.54 -41.86 -1.73
N ASP A 681 -9.46 -42.59 -1.12
CA ASP A 681 -10.91 -42.51 -1.37
C ASP A 681 -11.70 -41.82 -0.25
N ALA A 682 -11.03 -41.05 0.62
CA ALA A 682 -11.68 -40.33 1.71
C ALA A 682 -12.75 -39.36 1.20
N ASN A 683 -13.88 -39.27 1.90
CA ASN A 683 -14.94 -38.31 1.63
C ASN A 683 -14.71 -36.99 2.38
N PHE A 684 -15.32 -35.91 1.91
CA PHE A 684 -15.39 -34.67 2.68
C PHE A 684 -16.32 -34.85 3.88
N VAL A 685 -15.84 -34.49 5.06
CA VAL A 685 -16.59 -34.50 6.33
C VAL A 685 -16.94 -33.07 6.70
N ASP A 686 -18.18 -32.84 7.11
CA ASP A 686 -18.67 -31.53 7.60
C ASP A 686 -18.09 -31.26 9.00
N TYR A 687 -17.38 -30.14 9.15
CA TYR A 687 -16.81 -29.66 10.43
C TYR A 687 -17.67 -28.54 11.05
N GLY A 688 -18.78 -28.17 10.42
CA GLY A 688 -19.75 -27.22 10.91
C GLY A 688 -19.36 -25.77 10.69
N LEU A 689 -19.97 -24.89 11.49
CA LEU A 689 -19.82 -23.44 11.37
C LEU A 689 -18.48 -22.96 11.94
N PHE A 690 -17.83 -22.05 11.20
CA PHE A 690 -16.66 -21.29 11.61
C PHE A 690 -16.89 -19.82 11.28
N THR A 691 -16.12 -18.96 11.93
CA THR A 691 -15.98 -17.56 11.56
C THR A 691 -14.60 -17.36 10.95
N HIS A 692 -14.56 -16.94 9.69
CA HIS A 692 -13.35 -16.37 9.09
C HIS A 692 -13.04 -15.05 9.78
N ILE A 693 -11.78 -14.87 10.14
CA ILE A 693 -11.27 -13.61 10.70
C ILE A 693 -9.98 -13.25 9.97
N GLU A 694 -9.92 -11.99 9.52
CA GLU A 694 -8.70 -11.43 8.96
C GLU A 694 -7.52 -11.53 9.94
N GLN A 695 -6.34 -11.82 9.43
CA GLN A 695 -5.13 -11.90 10.24
C GLN A 695 -4.41 -10.55 10.26
N PRO A 696 -4.32 -9.84 11.42
CA PRO A 696 -3.47 -8.67 11.54
C PRO A 696 -2.01 -9.06 11.30
N ASN A 697 -1.45 -8.47 10.27
CA ASN A 697 -0.11 -8.64 9.78
C ASN A 697 0.20 -7.50 8.79
N LYS A 698 1.34 -7.58 8.11
CA LYS A 698 1.72 -6.60 7.07
C LYS A 698 0.70 -6.43 5.94
N GLN A 699 0.00 -7.50 5.54
CA GLN A 699 -1.02 -7.46 4.49
C GLN A 699 -2.28 -6.77 4.97
N PHE A 700 -2.72 -7.03 6.20
CA PHE A 700 -3.80 -6.30 6.87
C PHE A 700 -3.50 -4.80 6.89
N LEU A 701 -2.35 -4.37 7.42
CA LEU A 701 -1.99 -2.94 7.45
C LEU A 701 -2.06 -2.32 6.04
N LYS A 702 -1.56 -3.02 5.02
CA LYS A 702 -1.63 -2.57 3.63
C LYS A 702 -3.07 -2.48 3.11
N ALA A 703 -3.92 -3.47 3.38
CA ALA A 703 -5.30 -3.53 2.93
C ALA A 703 -6.14 -2.41 3.56
N HIS A 704 -5.86 -2.07 4.81
CA HIS A 704 -6.50 -1.00 5.57
C HIS A 704 -5.87 0.38 5.33
N MET A 705 -4.93 0.50 4.37
CA MET A 705 -4.17 1.71 4.06
C MET A 705 -3.35 2.31 5.22
N LEU A 706 -3.02 1.48 6.20
CA LEU A 706 -2.08 1.76 7.27
C LEU A 706 -0.63 1.52 6.81
N ASP A 707 0.38 1.95 7.58
CA ASP A 707 1.79 1.78 7.23
C ASP A 707 2.22 0.31 7.37
N PRO A 708 2.44 -0.44 6.27
CA PRO A 708 2.77 -1.86 6.34
C PRO A 708 4.17 -2.16 6.89
N ASN A 709 4.98 -1.14 7.18
CA ASN A 709 6.27 -1.29 7.84
C ASN A 709 6.28 -0.72 9.27
N GLY A 710 5.12 -0.34 9.80
CA GLY A 710 4.98 0.12 11.18
C GLY A 710 5.29 -0.96 12.22
N HIS A 711 5.36 -0.53 13.48
CA HIS A 711 5.40 -1.43 14.62
C HIS A 711 4.01 -2.02 14.82
N LEU A 712 3.94 -3.33 14.97
CA LEU A 712 2.69 -4.05 15.21
C LEU A 712 2.99 -5.19 16.17
N TYR A 713 2.46 -5.10 17.38
CA TYR A 713 2.60 -6.09 18.43
C TYR A 713 1.23 -6.61 18.84
N LYS A 714 1.10 -7.91 19.03
CA LYS A 714 -0.09 -8.49 19.66
C LYS A 714 0.18 -8.64 21.16
N ALA A 715 -0.70 -8.13 22.00
CA ALA A 715 -0.61 -8.34 23.45
C ALA A 715 -0.86 -9.81 23.80
N SER A 716 0.05 -10.40 24.59
CA SER A 716 -0.06 -11.77 25.09
C SER A 716 -0.25 -11.80 26.60
N PHE A 717 0.50 -10.97 27.32
CA PHE A 717 0.31 -10.65 28.73
C PHE A 717 1.07 -9.35 29.02
N PHE A 718 0.49 -8.22 28.65
CA PHE A 718 1.18 -6.93 28.64
C PHE A 718 0.39 -5.84 29.37
N GLU A 719 0.84 -5.52 30.58
CA GLU A 719 0.25 -4.52 31.49
C GLU A 719 0.93 -3.14 31.43
N PHE A 720 1.73 -2.88 30.39
CA PHE A 720 2.50 -1.65 30.17
C PHE A 720 3.64 -1.37 31.16
N ASP A 721 4.09 -2.40 31.89
CA ASP A 721 5.35 -2.35 32.63
C ASP A 721 6.57 -2.44 31.71
N ARG A 722 7.70 -1.92 32.19
CA ARG A 722 8.91 -1.75 31.37
C ARG A 722 9.66 -3.06 31.10
N TYR A 723 9.62 -4.03 32.01
CA TYR A 723 10.38 -5.30 31.98
C TYR A 723 11.76 -5.20 31.30
N PRO A 724 12.75 -4.49 31.88
CA PRO A 724 14.05 -4.26 31.23
C PRO A 724 14.81 -5.52 30.82
N ASP A 725 14.52 -6.67 31.45
CA ASP A 725 15.15 -7.94 31.13
C ASP A 725 14.53 -8.66 29.92
N GLN A 726 13.25 -8.42 29.62
CA GLN A 726 12.54 -9.04 28.50
C GLN A 726 12.37 -8.08 27.31
N ILE A 727 12.06 -6.81 27.58
CA ILE A 727 11.88 -5.76 26.58
C ILE A 727 13.21 -5.02 26.39
N LYS A 728 14.05 -5.55 25.51
CA LYS A 728 15.35 -4.95 25.15
C LYS A 728 15.35 -4.44 23.71
N SER A 729 16.31 -3.56 23.40
CA SER A 729 16.56 -3.19 22.01
C SER A 729 16.95 -4.44 21.23
N HIS A 730 16.51 -4.55 19.99
CA HIS A 730 16.85 -5.68 19.12
C HIS A 730 18.36 -5.85 18.90
N ASN A 731 19.13 -4.76 19.05
CA ASN A 731 20.59 -4.76 18.93
C ASN A 731 21.31 -5.12 20.23
N ASP A 732 20.60 -5.36 21.34
CA ASP A 732 21.19 -5.77 22.61
C ASP A 732 21.72 -7.21 22.51
N PRO A 733 22.98 -7.51 22.88
CA PRO A 733 23.53 -8.87 22.85
C PRO A 733 22.75 -9.90 23.68
N ASN A 734 22.00 -9.45 24.69
CA ASN A 734 21.18 -10.30 25.56
C ASN A 734 19.72 -10.38 25.11
N TYR A 735 19.34 -9.74 24.00
CA TYR A 735 17.97 -9.80 23.48
C TYR A 735 17.62 -11.23 23.05
N LYS A 736 16.52 -11.75 23.59
CA LYS A 736 15.95 -13.03 23.19
C LYS A 736 14.50 -12.83 22.77
N LYS A 737 14.24 -13.03 21.48
CA LYS A 737 12.89 -12.91 20.91
C LYS A 737 11.85 -13.76 21.65
N SER A 738 12.21 -14.98 22.06
CA SER A 738 11.30 -15.86 22.81
C SER A 738 10.88 -15.31 24.18
N GLU A 739 11.75 -14.54 24.84
CA GLU A 739 11.44 -13.88 26.13
C GLU A 739 10.65 -12.58 25.92
N PHE A 740 10.87 -11.87 24.81
CA PHE A 740 10.06 -10.71 24.43
C PHE A 740 8.62 -11.13 24.08
N GLU A 741 8.48 -12.18 23.26
CA GLU A 741 7.18 -12.67 22.77
C GLU A 741 6.34 -13.37 23.84
N THR A 742 6.84 -13.53 25.08
CA THR A 742 5.96 -13.89 26.21
C THR A 742 5.04 -12.75 26.62
N LEU A 743 5.41 -11.50 26.32
CA LEU A 743 4.64 -10.30 26.64
C LEU A 743 3.93 -9.76 25.39
N LEU A 744 4.69 -9.61 24.29
CA LEU A 744 4.24 -8.99 23.04
C LEU A 744 4.72 -9.80 21.83
N GLU A 745 3.82 -10.49 21.12
CA GLU A 745 4.17 -11.18 19.88
C GLU A 745 4.47 -10.17 18.76
N ILE A 746 5.57 -10.34 18.04
CA ILE A 746 6.00 -9.38 17.02
C ILE A 746 5.36 -9.73 15.67
N LYS A 747 4.48 -8.86 15.16
CA LYS A 747 3.77 -9.05 13.88
C LYS A 747 4.13 -8.03 12.79
N GLY A 748 4.93 -7.03 13.15
CA GLY A 748 5.44 -5.98 12.27
C GLY A 748 6.96 -5.84 12.33
N ARG A 749 7.43 -4.60 12.49
CA ARG A 749 8.86 -4.27 12.63
C ARG A 749 9.43 -4.75 13.99
N GLU A 750 10.66 -5.29 13.96
CA GLU A 750 11.36 -5.84 15.16
C GLU A 750 12.23 -4.81 15.92
N GLU A 751 12.27 -3.54 15.51
CA GLU A 751 12.97 -2.49 16.25
C GLU A 751 12.11 -2.00 17.43
N HIS A 752 12.59 -2.18 18.67
CA HIS A 752 11.79 -1.94 19.88
C HIS A 752 12.05 -0.59 20.57
N ASP A 753 13.00 0.22 20.11
CA ASP A 753 13.44 1.45 20.80
C ASP A 753 12.30 2.46 21.01
N LYS A 754 11.35 2.52 20.07
CA LYS A 754 10.16 3.37 20.19
C LYS A 754 9.19 2.89 21.28
N LEU A 755 9.00 1.58 21.38
CA LEU A 755 8.19 0.96 22.42
C LEU A 755 8.83 1.20 23.79
N ILE A 756 10.15 0.99 23.87
CA ILE A 756 10.96 1.27 25.04
C ILE A 756 10.82 2.72 25.48
N GLY A 757 10.98 3.69 24.57
CA GLY A 757 10.84 5.11 24.90
C GLY A 757 9.45 5.50 25.38
N MET A 758 8.39 4.88 24.84
CA MET A 758 7.03 5.05 25.38
C MET A 758 6.91 4.48 26.79
N LEU A 759 7.44 3.28 27.03
CA LEU A 759 7.38 2.63 28.32
C LEU A 759 8.23 3.34 29.38
N ASP A 760 9.40 3.85 29.03
CA ASP A 760 10.26 4.63 29.93
C ASP A 760 9.53 5.89 30.42
N ASP A 761 8.89 6.63 29.51
CA ASP A 761 8.10 7.81 29.86
C ASP A 761 6.87 7.43 30.70
N LEU A 762 6.14 6.37 30.32
CA LEU A 762 4.96 5.89 31.05
C LEU A 762 5.28 5.32 32.44
N ASN A 763 6.47 4.76 32.63
CA ASN A 763 6.91 4.20 33.91
C ASN A 763 7.60 5.25 34.80
N ASN A 764 7.81 6.47 34.30
CA ASN A 764 8.35 7.58 35.08
C ASN A 764 7.23 8.38 35.75
N SER A 765 7.12 8.25 37.08
CA SER A 765 6.12 8.96 37.89
C SER A 765 6.32 10.48 37.94
N GLN A 766 7.48 11.00 37.51
CA GLN A 766 7.75 12.45 37.46
C GLN A 766 7.14 13.13 36.23
N ILE A 767 6.78 12.37 35.19
CA ILE A 767 6.15 12.92 33.98
C ILE A 767 4.63 12.85 34.17
N PRO A 768 3.89 13.97 34.07
CA PRO A 768 2.43 13.95 34.13
C PRO A 768 1.82 13.01 33.09
N ILE A 769 0.79 12.25 33.46
CA ILE A 769 0.23 11.22 32.56
C ILE A 769 -0.39 11.83 31.30
N ASP A 770 -0.97 13.02 31.39
CA ASP A 770 -1.54 13.71 30.23
C ASP A 770 -0.46 14.07 29.19
N GLU A 771 0.75 14.42 29.63
CA GLU A 771 1.89 14.64 28.73
C GLU A 771 2.36 13.34 28.06
N VAL A 772 2.33 12.21 28.79
CA VAL A 772 2.65 10.88 28.22
C VAL A 772 1.64 10.50 27.15
N ILE A 773 0.34 10.69 27.41
CA ILE A 773 -0.73 10.44 26.42
C ILE A 773 -0.56 11.39 25.22
N GLU A 774 -0.37 12.69 25.45
CA GLU A 774 -0.15 13.67 24.38
C GLU A 774 1.10 13.37 23.55
N LYS A 775 2.12 12.74 24.12
CA LYS A 775 3.31 12.36 23.37
C LYS A 775 3.15 11.03 22.61
N HIS A 776 2.59 10.02 23.26
CA HIS A 776 2.71 8.62 22.80
C HIS A 776 1.41 7.95 22.38
N PHE A 777 0.24 8.47 22.68
CA PHE A 777 -1.03 7.79 22.37
C PHE A 777 -2.02 8.72 21.66
N ASP A 778 -2.78 8.20 20.70
CA ASP A 778 -3.94 8.96 20.22
C ASP A 778 -5.08 8.81 21.23
N LEU A 779 -5.47 9.92 21.86
CA LEU A 779 -6.41 9.91 22.97
C LEU A 779 -7.81 9.45 22.54
N ASP A 780 -8.26 9.86 21.35
CA ASP A 780 -9.57 9.46 20.84
C ASP A 780 -9.63 7.95 20.57
N ASN A 781 -8.59 7.39 19.94
CA ASN A 781 -8.46 5.95 19.74
C ASN A 781 -8.39 5.17 21.07
N PHE A 782 -7.60 5.63 22.03
CA PHE A 782 -7.49 5.01 23.36
C PHE A 782 -8.83 4.98 24.11
N LEU A 783 -9.53 6.11 24.16
CA LEU A 783 -10.85 6.19 24.81
C LEU A 783 -11.89 5.37 24.05
N THR A 784 -11.86 5.37 22.72
CA THR A 784 -12.81 4.61 21.89
C THR A 784 -12.66 3.12 22.11
N TRP A 785 -11.43 2.61 22.12
CA TRP A 785 -11.16 1.18 22.39
C TRP A 785 -11.59 0.80 23.82
N THR A 786 -11.24 1.61 24.82
CA THR A 786 -11.62 1.37 26.23
C THR A 786 -13.15 1.37 26.40
N ALA A 787 -13.84 2.38 25.86
CA ALA A 787 -15.30 2.50 25.94
C ALA A 787 -16.02 1.35 25.22
N ALA A 788 -15.53 0.94 24.05
CA ALA A 788 -16.11 -0.18 23.30
C ALA A 788 -16.01 -1.50 24.10
N ASN A 789 -14.85 -1.77 24.71
CA ASN A 789 -14.68 -2.97 25.55
C ASN A 789 -15.60 -2.99 26.76
N ILE A 790 -15.77 -1.84 27.43
CA ILE A 790 -16.71 -1.73 28.56
C ILE A 790 -18.14 -1.96 28.08
N LEU A 791 -18.57 -1.31 26.99
CA LEU A 791 -19.93 -1.46 26.45
C LEU A 791 -20.23 -2.88 25.97
N MET A 792 -19.25 -3.56 25.38
CA MET A 792 -19.37 -4.95 24.94
C MET A 792 -19.08 -5.95 26.06
N ASP A 793 -18.77 -5.52 27.29
CA ASP A 793 -18.40 -6.38 28.42
C ASP A 793 -17.28 -7.39 28.08
N ASN A 794 -16.26 -6.96 27.32
CA ASN A 794 -15.08 -7.79 27.02
C ASN A 794 -14.08 -7.72 28.18
N MET A 795 -14.04 -8.77 28.99
CA MET A 795 -13.29 -8.77 30.24
C MET A 795 -11.81 -9.07 30.00
N ASP A 796 -11.40 -9.87 29.02
CA ASP A 796 -9.98 -10.24 28.83
C ASP A 796 -9.11 -9.18 28.07
N THR A 797 -9.31 -7.89 28.33
CA THR A 797 -8.68 -6.78 27.58
C THR A 797 -7.65 -5.95 28.34
N ASP A 798 -7.43 -6.17 29.63
CA ASP A 798 -6.47 -5.37 30.42
C ASP A 798 -5.00 -5.67 30.10
N THR A 799 -4.70 -6.91 29.69
CA THR A 799 -3.35 -7.43 29.40
C THR A 799 -3.26 -8.15 28.05
N SER A 800 -4.40 -8.44 27.42
CA SER A 800 -4.55 -9.27 26.21
C SER A 800 -5.61 -8.71 25.25
N ASN A 801 -5.89 -9.41 24.15
CA ASN A 801 -7.00 -9.11 23.22
C ASN A 801 -6.95 -7.72 22.56
N TYR A 802 -5.74 -7.23 22.30
CA TYR A 802 -5.52 -6.11 21.40
C TYR A 802 -4.18 -6.22 20.68
N PHE A 803 -4.04 -5.44 19.61
CA PHE A 803 -2.77 -5.12 19.00
C PHE A 803 -2.39 -3.67 19.32
N LEU A 804 -1.10 -3.47 19.54
CA LEU A 804 -0.50 -2.16 19.63
C LEU A 804 0.19 -1.83 18.30
N TYR A 805 -0.33 -0.83 17.60
CA TYR A 805 0.15 -0.40 16.29
C TYR A 805 0.75 1.00 16.35
N SER A 806 1.84 1.22 15.64
CA SER A 806 2.36 2.57 15.44
C SER A 806 3.09 2.72 14.10
N PRO A 807 2.69 3.69 13.25
CA PRO A 807 3.34 3.93 11.97
C PRO A 807 4.73 4.57 12.17
N LEU A 808 5.58 4.48 11.15
CA LEU A 808 6.96 4.98 11.23
C LEU A 808 7.05 6.51 11.25
N ASN A 809 6.01 7.21 10.81
CA ASN A 809 5.97 8.68 10.71
C ASN A 809 5.18 9.37 11.83
N SER A 810 4.73 8.63 12.85
CA SER A 810 4.05 9.18 14.03
C SER A 810 4.80 8.76 15.29
N ASN A 811 4.67 9.49 16.38
CA ASN A 811 5.09 9.01 17.70
C ASN A 811 3.94 8.32 18.47
N LYS A 812 2.73 8.33 17.89
CA LYS A 812 1.52 7.79 18.52
C LYS A 812 1.39 6.29 18.35
N TRP A 813 0.95 5.62 19.40
CA TRP A 813 0.48 4.25 19.44
C TRP A 813 -1.04 4.23 19.40
N TYR A 814 -1.57 3.22 18.72
CA TYR A 814 -3.00 2.99 18.51
C TYR A 814 -3.33 1.57 18.93
N PHE A 815 -4.48 1.40 19.57
CA PHE A 815 -5.09 0.12 19.89
C PHE A 815 -5.90 -0.37 18.70
N LEU A 816 -5.67 -1.63 18.31
CA LEU A 816 -6.51 -2.34 17.34
C LEU A 816 -7.18 -3.53 18.05
N PRO A 817 -8.49 -3.74 17.86
CA PRO A 817 -9.25 -4.80 18.52
C PRO A 817 -8.82 -6.20 18.04
N TRP A 818 -8.82 -7.18 18.95
CA TRP A 818 -8.57 -8.60 18.67
C TRP A 818 -9.34 -9.48 19.68
N ASP A 819 -9.77 -10.71 19.30
CA ASP A 819 -10.49 -11.68 20.17
C ASP A 819 -11.62 -11.08 21.03
N TYR A 820 -12.82 -10.99 20.46
CA TYR A 820 -14.04 -10.51 21.12
C TYR A 820 -15.09 -11.62 21.32
N ASP A 821 -14.71 -12.90 21.18
CA ASP A 821 -15.62 -14.01 21.48
C ASP A 821 -15.90 -14.21 22.98
N GLY A 822 -15.07 -13.67 23.87
CA GLY A 822 -15.31 -13.63 25.31
C GLY A 822 -16.23 -12.50 25.79
N GLY A 823 -16.53 -11.53 24.90
CA GLY A 823 -17.41 -10.40 25.22
C GLY A 823 -18.88 -10.78 25.40
N TRP A 824 -19.73 -9.78 25.52
CA TRP A 824 -21.19 -9.91 25.59
C TRP A 824 -21.70 -10.69 26.81
N GLU A 825 -21.05 -10.45 27.95
CA GLU A 825 -21.26 -11.16 29.23
C GLU A 825 -20.95 -12.67 29.17
N ILE A 826 -20.30 -13.19 28.12
CA ILE A 826 -19.93 -14.61 28.01
C ILE A 826 -18.95 -15.01 29.12
N GLU A 827 -17.80 -14.33 29.20
CA GLU A 827 -16.80 -14.57 30.26
C GLU A 827 -17.38 -14.31 31.65
N ARG A 828 -18.21 -13.27 31.78
CA ARG A 828 -18.87 -12.89 33.04
C ARG A 828 -19.72 -14.02 33.62
N HIS A 829 -20.49 -14.71 32.78
CA HIS A 829 -21.32 -15.83 33.21
C HIS A 829 -20.52 -17.09 33.55
N ALA A 830 -19.32 -17.24 33.00
CA ALA A 830 -18.44 -18.36 33.30
C ALA A 830 -17.69 -18.20 34.63
N GLU A 831 -17.44 -16.97 35.08
CA GLU A 831 -16.49 -16.68 36.16
C GLU A 831 -17.09 -16.07 37.44
N ASP A 832 -18.40 -16.20 37.67
CA ASP A 832 -19.15 -15.68 38.85
C ASP A 832 -18.70 -14.26 39.27
N SER A 833 -18.99 -13.29 38.40
CA SER A 833 -18.22 -12.04 38.36
C SER A 833 -18.37 -11.12 39.57
N GLU A 834 -17.22 -10.79 40.16
CA GLU A 834 -17.05 -9.85 41.28
C GLU A 834 -16.95 -8.38 40.82
N THR A 835 -17.14 -7.45 41.76
CA THR A 835 -17.09 -5.98 41.54
C THR A 835 -15.74 -5.45 41.08
N THR A 836 -14.66 -6.19 41.31
CA THR A 836 -13.28 -5.84 40.93
C THR A 836 -13.07 -5.77 39.42
N ARG A 837 -13.97 -6.36 38.64
CA ARG A 837 -13.87 -6.46 37.17
C ARG A 837 -14.93 -5.65 36.43
N ASN A 838 -15.60 -4.73 37.12
CA ASN A 838 -16.58 -3.84 36.49
C ASN A 838 -15.91 -2.58 35.93
N GLY A 839 -16.49 -2.01 34.87
CA GLY A 839 -16.14 -0.68 34.38
C GLY A 839 -14.64 -0.43 34.20
N ILE A 840 -14.14 0.59 34.90
CA ILE A 840 -12.73 1.00 34.85
C ILE A 840 -11.89 0.16 35.81
N SER A 841 -12.46 -0.35 36.91
CA SER A 841 -11.76 -1.23 37.85
C SER A 841 -11.08 -2.41 37.15
N ARG A 842 -11.65 -2.90 36.04
CA ARG A 842 -11.03 -3.95 35.21
C ARG A 842 -9.62 -3.60 34.73
N TYR A 843 -9.37 -2.33 34.40
CA TYR A 843 -8.11 -1.84 33.86
C TYR A 843 -7.14 -1.35 34.95
N TRP A 844 -7.46 -1.50 36.23
CA TRP A 844 -6.60 -1.01 37.32
C TRP A 844 -5.28 -1.81 37.45
N ASN A 845 -5.21 -3.00 36.84
CA ASN A 845 -3.94 -3.71 36.68
C ASN A 845 -3.04 -3.04 35.63
N SER A 846 -3.61 -2.57 34.51
CA SER A 846 -2.86 -1.93 33.42
C SER A 846 -2.28 -0.58 33.85
N LYS A 847 -0.95 -0.43 33.79
CA LYS A 847 -0.26 0.79 34.24
C LYS A 847 -0.68 2.03 33.47
N LEU A 848 -0.90 1.92 32.16
CA LEU A 848 -1.39 3.01 31.31
C LEU A 848 -2.76 3.53 31.80
N HIS A 849 -3.72 2.62 31.91
CA HIS A 849 -5.09 2.95 32.26
C HIS A 849 -5.19 3.44 33.71
N LYS A 850 -4.55 2.72 34.66
CA LYS A 850 -4.48 3.13 36.07
C LYS A 850 -3.88 4.52 36.23
N ARG A 851 -2.79 4.86 35.52
CA ARG A 851 -2.23 6.22 35.62
C ARG A 851 -3.18 7.27 35.04
N TYR A 852 -3.82 6.98 33.90
CA TYR A 852 -4.64 7.97 33.19
C TYR A 852 -5.98 8.24 33.89
N PHE A 853 -6.67 7.20 34.36
CA PHE A 853 -7.99 7.28 34.98
C PHE A 853 -7.98 7.55 36.49
N ARG A 854 -6.84 7.97 37.06
CA ARG A 854 -6.76 8.42 38.47
C ARG A 854 -7.39 9.80 38.71
N THR A 855 -7.74 10.53 37.67
CA THR A 855 -8.41 11.83 37.79
C THR A 855 -9.84 11.74 37.26
N LEU A 856 -10.78 12.38 37.97
CA LEU A 856 -12.18 12.47 37.53
C LEU A 856 -12.30 13.11 36.15
N ASP A 857 -11.52 14.14 35.85
CA ASP A 857 -11.52 14.78 34.53
C ASP A 857 -11.25 13.77 33.39
N ASN A 858 -10.35 12.82 33.60
CA ASN A 858 -10.04 11.79 32.60
C ASN A 858 -11.09 10.68 32.54
N VAL A 859 -11.71 10.36 33.69
CA VAL A 859 -12.87 9.46 33.78
C VAL A 859 -14.09 10.06 33.07
N ASP A 860 -14.32 11.37 33.21
CA ASP A 860 -15.40 12.08 32.53
C ASP A 860 -15.22 12.09 31.01
N LYS A 861 -13.97 12.22 30.51
CA LYS A 861 -13.69 12.03 29.08
C LYS A 861 -14.09 10.63 28.59
N LEU A 862 -13.84 9.59 29.38
CA LEU A 862 -14.29 8.23 29.05
C LEU A 862 -15.81 8.11 29.10
N LYS A 863 -16.46 8.69 30.11
CA LYS A 863 -17.93 8.72 30.23
C LYS A 863 -18.58 9.39 29.02
N VAL A 864 -18.03 10.51 28.55
CA VAL A 864 -18.47 11.18 27.32
C VAL A 864 -18.30 10.27 26.10
N LYS A 865 -17.15 9.58 25.97
CA LYS A 865 -16.93 8.63 24.88
C LYS A 865 -17.88 7.42 24.96
N MET A 866 -18.20 6.95 26.15
CA MET A 866 -19.20 5.89 26.35
C MET A 866 -20.61 6.35 25.95
N ASP A 867 -21.01 7.59 26.27
CA ASP A 867 -22.29 8.14 25.78
C ASP A 867 -22.31 8.21 24.25
N GLU A 868 -21.23 8.67 23.64
CA GLU A 868 -21.07 8.73 22.19
C GLU A 868 -21.23 7.33 21.56
N LEU A 869 -20.47 6.35 22.03
CA LEU A 869 -20.52 4.98 21.50
C LEU A 869 -21.82 4.26 21.83
N SER A 870 -22.54 4.62 22.91
CA SER A 870 -23.85 4.05 23.21
C SER A 870 -24.89 4.37 22.11
N LYS A 871 -24.66 5.39 21.28
CA LYS A 871 -25.52 5.68 20.11
C LYS A 871 -25.30 4.68 18.96
N ILE A 872 -24.19 3.95 18.98
CA ILE A 872 -23.82 2.93 18.00
C ILE A 872 -24.01 1.53 18.60
N ILE A 873 -23.40 1.26 19.76
CA ILE A 873 -23.46 0.00 20.50
C ILE A 873 -24.68 0.05 21.43
N ASN A 874 -25.86 -0.18 20.86
CA ASN A 874 -27.12 -0.23 21.60
C ASN A 874 -28.02 -1.36 21.16
N LYS A 875 -29.06 -1.57 21.97
CA LYS A 875 -30.15 -2.52 21.78
C LYS A 875 -30.72 -2.53 20.36
N GLU A 876 -30.99 -1.37 19.76
CA GLU A 876 -31.60 -1.30 18.43
C GLU A 876 -30.66 -1.83 17.33
N ASN A 877 -29.43 -1.31 17.29
CA ASN A 877 -28.44 -1.71 16.30
C ASN A 877 -28.04 -3.18 16.44
N ILE A 878 -27.81 -3.65 17.67
CA ILE A 878 -27.48 -5.05 17.96
C ILE A 878 -28.62 -5.96 17.52
N SER A 879 -29.86 -5.63 17.86
CA SER A 879 -31.04 -6.42 17.43
C SER A 879 -31.12 -6.52 15.90
N LYS A 880 -30.81 -5.43 15.19
CA LYS A 880 -30.80 -5.41 13.72
C LYS A 880 -29.70 -6.30 13.13
N MET A 881 -28.50 -6.29 13.71
CA MET A 881 -27.37 -7.11 13.26
C MET A 881 -27.61 -8.59 13.54
N ILE A 882 -28.05 -8.93 14.75
CA ILE A 882 -28.43 -10.31 15.12
C ILE A 882 -29.49 -10.88 14.18
N LYS A 883 -30.48 -10.08 13.79
CA LYS A 883 -31.51 -10.51 12.82
C LYS A 883 -30.92 -10.92 11.46
N ASN A 884 -29.79 -10.35 11.05
CA ASN A 884 -29.09 -10.75 9.83
C ASN A 884 -28.29 -12.04 9.99
N TYR A 885 -27.72 -12.31 11.18
CA TYR A 885 -26.90 -13.49 11.43
C TYR A 885 -27.72 -14.76 11.69
N ARG A 886 -28.87 -14.63 12.39
CA ARG A 886 -29.71 -15.77 12.80
C ARG A 886 -30.01 -16.76 11.66
N PRO A 887 -30.43 -16.34 10.45
CA PRO A 887 -30.71 -17.27 9.35
C PRO A 887 -29.51 -18.11 8.91
N VAL A 888 -28.28 -17.63 9.13
CA VAL A 888 -27.03 -18.32 8.78
C VAL A 888 -26.60 -19.26 9.90
N VAL A 889 -26.70 -18.80 11.15
CA VAL A 889 -26.16 -19.48 12.33
C VAL A 889 -27.09 -20.56 12.86
N GLU A 890 -28.39 -20.27 13.00
CA GLU A 890 -29.35 -21.19 13.61
C GLU A 890 -29.38 -22.59 13.00
N PRO A 891 -29.31 -22.78 11.67
CA PRO A 891 -29.28 -24.12 11.09
C PRO A 891 -28.16 -25.01 11.64
N PHE A 892 -27.04 -24.44 12.06
CA PHE A 892 -25.91 -25.18 12.64
C PHE A 892 -26.16 -25.57 14.09
N LEU A 893 -26.93 -24.78 14.85
CA LEU A 893 -27.25 -25.11 16.25
C LEU A 893 -28.07 -26.40 16.36
N TYR A 894 -28.83 -26.76 15.33
CA TYR A 894 -29.72 -27.94 15.34
C TYR A 894 -29.19 -29.13 14.54
N ARG A 895 -27.92 -29.13 14.11
CA ARG A 895 -27.36 -30.23 13.30
C ARG A 895 -25.95 -30.61 13.71
N ASP A 896 -25.57 -31.81 13.31
CA ASP A 896 -24.20 -32.30 13.45
C ASP A 896 -23.22 -31.52 12.55
N PRO A 897 -21.96 -31.30 12.99
CA PRO A 897 -21.42 -31.72 14.29
C PRO A 897 -21.69 -30.73 15.44
N ASP A 898 -22.16 -29.52 15.16
CA ASP A 898 -22.17 -28.39 16.11
C ASP A 898 -23.10 -28.60 17.31
N ILE A 899 -24.27 -29.21 17.10
CA ILE A 899 -25.24 -29.49 18.18
C ILE A 899 -24.63 -30.26 19.37
N LYS A 900 -23.58 -31.05 19.12
CA LYS A 900 -22.91 -31.88 20.15
C LYS A 900 -21.98 -31.08 21.06
N TYR A 901 -21.67 -29.84 20.72
CA TYR A 901 -20.63 -29.03 21.38
C TYR A 901 -21.11 -27.63 21.76
N LEU A 902 -22.43 -27.43 21.85
CA LEU A 902 -22.98 -26.13 22.26
C LEU A 902 -22.81 -25.92 23.77
N PRO A 903 -22.38 -24.70 24.21
CA PRO A 903 -22.23 -24.39 25.63
C PRO A 903 -23.53 -24.43 26.42
N VAL A 904 -24.66 -24.11 25.76
CA VAL A 904 -25.99 -24.07 26.35
C VAL A 904 -26.98 -24.86 25.51
N ALA A 905 -28.09 -25.26 26.12
CA ALA A 905 -29.15 -25.97 25.41
C ALA A 905 -29.84 -25.05 24.39
N ASN A 906 -30.22 -25.57 23.22
CA ASN A 906 -30.90 -24.80 22.17
C ASN A 906 -32.22 -24.16 22.63
N SER A 907 -32.88 -24.72 23.65
CA SER A 907 -34.07 -24.13 24.28
C SER A 907 -33.80 -22.78 24.94
N GLU A 908 -32.54 -22.50 25.30
CA GLU A 908 -32.10 -21.28 25.96
C GLU A 908 -31.56 -20.25 24.97
N TYR A 909 -31.52 -20.55 23.66
CA TYR A 909 -30.91 -19.65 22.67
C TYR A 909 -31.55 -18.25 22.65
N GLU A 910 -32.86 -18.13 22.85
CA GLU A 910 -33.51 -16.82 22.95
C GLU A 910 -33.05 -16.01 24.18
N SER A 911 -32.72 -16.67 25.30
CA SER A 911 -32.17 -15.96 26.47
C SER A 911 -30.75 -15.46 26.19
N VAL A 912 -29.95 -16.23 25.44
CA VAL A 912 -28.64 -15.80 24.90
C VAL A 912 -28.82 -14.55 24.05
N ILE A 913 -29.74 -14.56 23.08
CA ILE A 913 -30.00 -13.37 22.24
C ILE A 913 -30.40 -12.15 23.09
N GLN A 914 -31.27 -12.33 24.08
CA GLN A 914 -31.66 -11.24 24.98
C GLN A 914 -30.48 -10.74 25.83
N ARG A 915 -29.53 -11.60 26.21
CA ARG A 915 -28.32 -11.17 26.91
C ARG A 915 -27.55 -10.17 26.06
N PHE A 916 -27.15 -10.56 24.85
CA PHE A 916 -26.41 -9.70 23.92
C PHE A 916 -27.08 -8.36 23.67
N ILE A 917 -28.40 -8.36 23.46
CA ILE A 917 -29.18 -7.15 23.19
C ILE A 917 -29.14 -6.18 24.38
N ASN A 918 -29.14 -6.69 25.62
CA ASN A 918 -29.21 -5.88 26.83
C ASN A 918 -27.82 -5.58 27.45
N THR A 919 -26.74 -6.23 26.99
CA THR A 919 -25.39 -6.07 27.53
C THR A 919 -24.90 -4.61 27.54
N PRO A 920 -25.06 -3.78 26.48
CA PRO A 920 -24.52 -2.42 26.51
C PRO A 920 -25.13 -1.55 27.60
N GLU A 921 -26.44 -1.61 27.81
CA GLU A 921 -27.13 -0.83 28.84
C GLU A 921 -26.72 -1.29 30.25
N LYS A 922 -26.62 -2.61 30.46
CA LYS A 922 -26.15 -3.17 31.73
C LYS A 922 -24.70 -2.78 32.01
N SER A 923 -23.84 -2.85 31.01
CA SER A 923 -22.41 -2.53 31.17
C SER A 923 -22.18 -1.05 31.41
N PHE A 924 -22.95 -0.18 30.74
CA PHE A 924 -22.94 1.26 31.03
C PHE A 924 -23.38 1.53 32.47
N LYS A 925 -24.45 0.88 32.94
CA LYS A 925 -24.89 1.00 34.34
C LYS A 925 -23.81 0.55 35.32
N ARG A 926 -23.20 -0.62 35.09
CA ARG A 926 -22.08 -1.14 35.91
C ARG A 926 -20.90 -0.17 35.94
N PHE A 927 -20.58 0.47 34.82
CA PHE A 927 -19.52 1.48 34.77
C PHE A 927 -19.85 2.71 35.65
N ILE A 928 -21.08 3.21 35.62
CA ILE A 928 -21.47 4.33 36.48
C ILE A 928 -21.41 3.94 37.96
N GLU A 929 -21.86 2.73 38.31
CA GLU A 929 -21.77 2.22 39.69
C GLU A 929 -20.32 1.94 40.13
N ASP A 930 -19.45 1.55 39.21
CA ASP A 930 -18.02 1.29 39.48
C ASP A 930 -17.24 2.57 39.80
N ILE A 931 -17.63 3.71 39.22
CA ILE A 931 -16.97 4.99 39.50
C ILE A 931 -17.06 5.35 40.98
N GLU A 932 -18.21 5.09 41.62
CA GLU A 932 -18.49 5.35 43.04
C GLU A 932 -17.86 4.35 44.03
N ARG A 933 -17.07 3.39 43.55
CA ARG A 933 -16.42 2.38 44.40
C ARG A 933 -14.93 2.63 44.53
N PRO A 934 -14.33 2.30 45.70
CA PRO A 934 -12.89 2.18 45.83
C PRO A 934 -12.33 1.23 44.77
N LYS A 935 -11.19 1.58 44.20
CA LYS A 935 -10.59 0.80 43.12
C LYS A 935 -9.82 -0.40 43.67
N PRO A 936 -9.81 -1.54 42.96
CA PRO A 936 -9.14 -2.75 43.42
C PRO A 936 -7.61 -2.56 43.55
N PHE A 937 -7.00 -3.41 44.36
CA PHE A 937 -5.58 -3.35 44.74
C PHE A 937 -5.02 -4.77 44.92
N PHE A 938 -3.72 -4.94 45.15
CA PHE A 938 -3.11 -6.25 45.41
C PHE A 938 -2.69 -6.40 46.87
N GLN A 939 -2.78 -7.62 47.39
CA GLN A 939 -2.30 -8.00 48.71
C GLN A 939 -0.86 -8.52 48.64
N GLY A 940 -0.06 -8.20 49.65
CA GLY A 940 1.31 -8.69 49.80
C GLY A 940 1.38 -10.15 50.27
N GLU A 941 2.59 -10.65 50.49
CA GLU A 941 2.79 -11.93 51.16
C GLU A 941 2.72 -11.74 52.69
N VAL A 942 2.18 -12.74 53.40
CA VAL A 942 2.12 -12.71 54.86
C VAL A 942 3.49 -13.04 55.45
N ILE A 943 4.08 -12.10 56.19
CA ILE A 943 5.40 -12.26 56.79
C ILE A 943 5.25 -12.76 58.23
N GLN A 944 5.91 -13.87 58.55
CA GLN A 944 5.93 -14.45 59.91
C GLN A 944 7.25 -14.09 60.60
N SER A 945 7.18 -13.37 61.73
CA SER A 945 8.37 -12.95 62.48
C SER A 945 8.19 -13.22 63.97
N GLY A 946 8.79 -14.31 64.46
CA GLY A 946 8.64 -14.74 65.85
C GLY A 946 7.21 -15.18 66.15
N ASN A 947 6.53 -14.45 67.04
CA ASN A 947 5.13 -14.72 67.43
C ASN A 947 4.12 -13.77 66.75
N GLU A 948 4.53 -13.07 65.69
CA GLU A 948 3.68 -12.11 64.95
C GLU A 948 3.46 -12.53 63.50
N LEU A 949 2.27 -12.24 62.98
CA LEU A 949 1.92 -12.23 61.57
C LEU A 949 1.80 -10.80 61.08
N ARG A 950 2.45 -10.48 59.95
CA ARG A 950 2.42 -9.15 59.34
C ARG A 950 1.79 -9.22 57.97
N PHE A 951 0.76 -8.42 57.79
CA PHE A 951 -0.03 -8.27 56.57
C PHE A 951 0.24 -6.90 55.97
N ASN A 952 0.34 -6.83 54.66
CA ASN A 952 0.47 -5.57 53.92
C ASN A 952 -0.24 -5.68 52.57
N TRP A 953 -0.73 -4.55 52.06
CA TRP A 953 -1.40 -4.48 50.75
C TRP A 953 -1.13 -3.13 50.09
N ASP A 954 -1.48 -3.03 48.82
CA ASP A 954 -1.41 -1.79 48.06
C ASP A 954 -2.52 -0.82 48.49
N MET A 955 -2.24 0.48 48.44
CA MET A 955 -3.25 1.50 48.70
C MET A 955 -4.35 1.47 47.61
N SER A 956 -5.60 1.35 48.05
CA SER A 956 -6.78 1.54 47.20
C SER A 956 -6.92 3.01 46.79
N TYR A 957 -7.75 3.28 45.77
CA TYR A 957 -7.95 4.64 45.27
C TYR A 957 -9.43 4.93 45.13
N ASP A 958 -9.87 6.05 45.68
CA ASP A 958 -11.21 6.59 45.50
C ASP A 958 -11.18 7.72 44.48
N LEU A 959 -12.10 7.73 43.51
CA LEU A 959 -12.09 8.74 42.44
C LEU A 959 -12.66 10.07 42.92
N GLN A 960 -13.59 10.05 43.87
CA GLN A 960 -14.30 11.19 44.45
C GLN A 960 -13.42 11.93 45.47
N GLY A 961 -12.37 11.27 45.95
CA GLY A 961 -11.46 11.80 46.96
C GLY A 961 -11.95 11.54 48.37
N ASP A 962 -12.83 10.56 48.57
CA ASP A 962 -13.30 10.14 49.88
C ASP A 962 -12.20 9.45 50.69
N ASP A 963 -12.29 9.56 52.03
CA ASP A 963 -11.38 8.86 52.93
C ASP A 963 -11.65 7.35 52.87
N LEU A 964 -10.57 6.58 52.74
CA LEU A 964 -10.62 5.12 52.67
C LEU A 964 -10.22 4.47 53.99
N SER A 965 -10.94 3.41 54.34
CA SER A 965 -10.61 2.51 55.45
C SER A 965 -10.56 1.06 54.97
N TYR A 966 -9.85 0.20 55.71
CA TYR A 966 -9.65 -1.20 55.36
C TYR A 966 -10.13 -2.14 56.46
N ASP A 967 -10.88 -3.16 56.06
CA ASP A 967 -11.22 -4.30 56.92
C ASP A 967 -10.38 -5.50 56.49
N ILE A 968 -9.73 -6.16 57.45
CA ILE A 968 -9.00 -7.40 57.24
C ILE A 968 -9.69 -8.56 57.95
N ASP A 969 -9.94 -9.63 57.20
CA ASP A 969 -10.47 -10.89 57.71
C ASP A 969 -9.41 -11.99 57.51
N VAL A 970 -9.23 -12.85 58.51
CA VAL A 970 -8.46 -14.09 58.42
C VAL A 970 -9.37 -15.25 58.83
N ALA A 971 -9.50 -16.27 57.98
CA ALA A 971 -10.39 -17.41 58.17
C ALA A 971 -9.69 -18.76 57.93
N LYS A 972 -10.29 -19.84 58.46
CA LYS A 972 -9.85 -21.23 58.23
C LYS A 972 -10.38 -21.85 56.94
N ASP A 973 -11.33 -21.20 56.30
CA ASP A 973 -12.00 -21.65 55.08
C ASP A 973 -12.13 -20.50 54.07
N PRO A 974 -12.08 -20.79 52.76
CA PRO A 974 -12.14 -19.77 51.72
C PRO A 974 -13.51 -19.09 51.60
N LEU A 975 -14.57 -19.64 52.19
CA LEU A 975 -15.89 -18.99 52.25
C LEU A 975 -16.01 -17.98 53.41
N PHE A 976 -14.95 -17.81 54.22
CA PHE A 976 -14.92 -16.92 55.39
C PHE A 976 -16.04 -17.22 56.40
N THR A 977 -16.44 -18.49 56.54
CA THR A 977 -17.44 -18.92 57.54
C THR A 977 -16.84 -19.13 58.93
N GLN A 978 -15.52 -19.35 59.02
CA GLN A 978 -14.76 -19.56 60.25
C GLN A 978 -13.64 -18.52 60.40
N ILE A 979 -14.04 -17.26 60.64
CA ILE A 979 -13.10 -16.16 60.89
C ILE A 979 -12.39 -16.39 62.25
N VAL A 980 -11.06 -16.34 62.24
CA VAL A 980 -10.20 -16.47 63.42
C VAL A 980 -9.67 -15.15 63.92
N VAL A 981 -9.48 -14.20 63.01
CA VAL A 981 -8.95 -12.88 63.31
C VAL A 981 -9.60 -11.86 62.38
N GLN A 982 -10.03 -10.72 62.93
CA GLN A 982 -10.65 -9.65 62.17
C GLN A 982 -10.26 -8.31 62.79
N GLU A 983 -9.93 -7.35 61.94
CA GLU A 983 -9.71 -5.95 62.33
C GLU A 983 -10.38 -5.04 61.30
N LYS A 984 -10.97 -3.92 61.75
CA LYS A 984 -11.79 -3.05 60.91
C LYS A 984 -11.34 -1.60 60.99
N GLU A 985 -11.78 -0.81 60.02
CA GLU A 985 -11.55 0.63 59.97
C GLU A 985 -10.06 1.03 60.04
N LEU A 986 -9.18 0.18 59.49
CA LEU A 986 -7.75 0.45 59.42
C LEU A 986 -7.48 1.59 58.43
N THR A 987 -6.58 2.49 58.79
CA THR A 987 -6.17 3.63 57.93
C THR A 987 -4.78 3.43 57.31
N GLU A 988 -4.02 2.45 57.80
CA GLU A 988 -2.73 2.05 57.22
C GLU A 988 -2.90 0.83 56.32
N THR A 989 -2.03 0.69 55.31
CA THR A 989 -2.03 -0.47 54.40
C THR A 989 -1.16 -1.63 54.90
N LYS A 990 -0.97 -1.69 56.22
CA LYS A 990 -0.23 -2.72 56.92
C LYS A 990 -0.86 -2.97 58.27
N TRP A 991 -0.80 -4.21 58.72
CA TRP A 991 -1.37 -4.60 60.00
C TRP A 991 -0.60 -5.79 60.58
N THR A 992 -0.55 -5.89 61.90
CA THR A 992 0.22 -6.93 62.61
C THR A 992 -0.63 -7.49 63.74
N THR A 993 -0.58 -8.82 63.90
CA THR A 993 -1.32 -9.55 64.93
C THR A 993 -0.51 -10.71 65.48
N ASP A 994 -0.96 -11.27 66.60
CA ASP A 994 -0.36 -12.46 67.19
C ASP A 994 -0.53 -13.69 66.28
N LYS A 995 0.45 -14.58 66.31
CA LYS A 995 0.44 -15.81 65.53
C LYS A 995 -0.73 -16.71 65.96
N VAL A 996 -1.52 -17.16 65.00
CA VAL A 996 -2.57 -18.17 65.21
C VAL A 996 -1.96 -19.58 65.28
N SER A 997 -2.77 -20.58 65.63
CA SER A 997 -2.33 -21.98 65.63
C SER A 997 -1.78 -22.40 64.26
N PRO A 998 -0.79 -23.30 64.18
CA PRO A 998 -0.28 -23.80 62.90
C PRO A 998 -1.39 -24.38 62.01
N GLY A 999 -1.34 -24.09 60.71
CA GLY A 999 -2.35 -24.53 59.73
C GLY A 999 -2.44 -23.61 58.51
N ILE A 1000 -3.34 -23.97 57.58
CA ILE A 1000 -3.65 -23.19 56.38
C ILE A 1000 -4.77 -22.19 56.70
N TYR A 1001 -4.59 -20.96 56.25
CA TYR A 1001 -5.51 -19.85 56.45
C TYR A 1001 -5.70 -19.06 55.16
N TYR A 1002 -6.83 -18.35 55.11
CA TYR A 1002 -7.19 -17.47 54.01
C TYR A 1002 -7.37 -16.07 54.57
N TRP A 1003 -6.90 -15.07 53.85
CA TRP A 1003 -7.09 -13.68 54.27
C TRP A 1003 -7.58 -12.80 53.12
N ARG A 1004 -8.38 -11.81 53.50
CA ARG A 1004 -9.03 -10.86 52.60
C ARG A 1004 -8.95 -9.47 53.21
N VAL A 1005 -8.66 -8.49 52.36
CA VAL A 1005 -8.78 -7.07 52.66
C VAL A 1005 -9.90 -6.45 51.84
N THR A 1006 -10.78 -5.72 52.51
CA THR A 1006 -11.86 -4.94 51.89
C THR A 1006 -11.61 -3.45 52.10
N ALA A 1007 -11.48 -2.68 51.02
CA ALA A 1007 -11.45 -1.22 51.09
C ALA A 1007 -12.88 -0.67 51.13
N ARG A 1008 -13.14 0.30 52.01
CA ARG A 1008 -14.42 0.99 52.18
C ARG A 1008 -14.25 2.50 52.11
N ASP A 1009 -15.16 3.17 51.42
CA ASP A 1009 -15.30 4.62 51.47
C ASP A 1009 -16.23 5.07 52.61
N SER A 1010 -16.27 6.38 52.86
CA SER A 1010 -17.16 7.00 53.86
C SER A 1010 -18.66 6.94 53.51
N HIS A 1011 -19.01 6.64 52.26
CA HIS A 1011 -20.39 6.53 51.77
C HIS A 1011 -20.92 5.08 51.80
N GLY A 1012 -20.10 4.13 52.24
CA GLY A 1012 -20.45 2.72 52.41
C GLY A 1012 -20.23 1.83 51.19
N SER A 1013 -19.66 2.35 50.09
CA SER A 1013 -19.24 1.48 48.98
C SER A 1013 -17.93 0.78 49.33
N SER A 1014 -17.70 -0.36 48.68
CA SER A 1014 -16.54 -1.19 48.98
C SER A 1014 -16.07 -2.00 47.78
N ASN A 1015 -14.81 -2.41 47.85
CA ASN A 1015 -14.19 -3.31 46.88
C ASN A 1015 -13.09 -4.14 47.55
N VAL A 1016 -12.74 -5.26 46.93
CA VAL A 1016 -11.70 -6.18 47.42
C VAL A 1016 -10.47 -6.15 46.52
N SER A 1017 -9.47 -6.96 46.88
CA SER A 1017 -8.24 -7.10 46.09
C SER A 1017 -8.45 -7.85 44.77
N PHE A 1018 -7.51 -7.73 43.83
CA PHE A 1018 -7.48 -8.52 42.60
C PHE A 1018 -7.08 -9.99 42.83
N ASP A 1019 -6.55 -10.31 44.01
CA ASP A 1019 -6.08 -11.65 44.32
C ASP A 1019 -7.22 -12.66 44.30
N TYR A 1020 -6.88 -13.92 44.03
CA TYR A 1020 -7.82 -15.02 44.13
C TYR A 1020 -7.12 -16.27 44.63
N TYR A 1021 -7.91 -17.17 45.21
CA TYR A 1021 -7.53 -18.53 45.52
C TYR A 1021 -8.26 -19.47 44.56
N LEU A 1022 -7.51 -20.40 43.97
CA LEU A 1022 -8.06 -21.49 43.15
C LEU A 1022 -7.95 -22.77 43.97
N ASP A 1023 -9.09 -23.38 44.28
CA ASP A 1023 -9.08 -24.62 45.06
C ASP A 1023 -8.67 -25.84 44.20
N PRO A 1024 -8.40 -27.00 44.83
CA PRO A 1024 -8.05 -28.23 44.10
C PRO A 1024 -9.12 -28.74 43.13
N GLU A 1025 -10.38 -28.37 43.35
CA GLU A 1025 -11.53 -28.69 42.52
C GLU A 1025 -11.66 -27.79 41.29
N GLY A 1026 -10.95 -26.65 41.29
CA GLY A 1026 -10.91 -25.67 40.19
C GLY A 1026 -11.85 -24.49 40.36
N ASP A 1027 -12.41 -24.27 41.55
CA ASP A 1027 -13.29 -23.15 41.87
C ASP A 1027 -12.49 -21.91 42.29
N PHE A 1028 -12.89 -20.76 41.75
CA PHE A 1028 -12.25 -19.47 42.01
C PHE A 1028 -12.89 -18.75 43.19
N TYR A 1029 -12.06 -18.32 44.14
CA TYR A 1029 -12.44 -17.49 45.29
C TYR A 1029 -11.70 -16.15 45.20
N TYR A 1030 -12.42 -15.09 44.82
CA TYR A 1030 -11.83 -13.78 44.57
C TYR A 1030 -11.67 -12.92 45.83
N GLY A 1031 -10.78 -11.94 45.76
CA GLY A 1031 -10.48 -10.98 46.82
C GLY A 1031 -9.57 -11.50 47.93
N MET A 1032 -8.99 -12.70 47.82
CA MET A 1032 -8.29 -13.37 48.93
C MET A 1032 -7.00 -14.08 48.51
N ARG A 1033 -6.15 -14.39 49.50
CA ARG A 1033 -4.96 -15.23 49.34
C ARG A 1033 -4.91 -16.33 50.42
N GLU A 1034 -4.37 -17.47 50.04
CA GLU A 1034 -3.98 -18.55 50.97
C GLU A 1034 -2.61 -18.23 51.59
N PHE A 1035 -2.43 -18.59 52.87
CA PHE A 1035 -1.11 -18.65 53.52
C PHE A 1035 -1.07 -19.75 54.59
N GLU A 1036 0.12 -20.29 54.83
CA GLU A 1036 0.34 -21.32 55.85
C GLU A 1036 1.06 -20.72 57.06
N VAL A 1037 0.55 -20.98 58.26
CA VAL A 1037 1.17 -20.59 59.53
C VAL A 1037 1.98 -21.78 60.06
N GLN A 1038 3.29 -21.56 60.26
CA GLN A 1038 4.23 -22.61 60.70
C GLN A 1038 4.21 -22.89 62.20
#